data_AF-I0HU49-F1
#
_entry.id   AF-I0HU49-F1
#
_cell.length_a   1.000
_cell.length_b   1.000
_cell.length_c   1.000
_cell.angle_alpha   90.00
_cell.angle_beta   90.00
_cell.angle_gamma   90.00
#
_symmetry.space_group_name_H-M   'P 1'
#
loop_
_entity.id
_entity.type
_entity.pdbx_description
1 polymer ?
#
loop_
_entity_poly.entity_id
_entity_poly.type
_entity_poly.pdbx_seq_one_letter_code
_entity_poly.pdbx_strand_id
1 'polypeptide(L)'
;MASPRQVWSVAALLLATGDAIAARFGAVAVRGEISGFTRAASGHCYFSLKDHDGQPALLRCAMFRRAAALLDFAPRDGLQVELRGRLGVYDARGELQLVVESLQRLGAGTLYEEFLRLKARLEAAGLFDAARKRPIAPHPRTLGVVTSPGAAALRDVLTALARRAPQVRVVIYPTPVQGGEAPPAIVAALRTAAERAEVQTLLLVRGGGSLEDLWAFNDERVVRAVAASPIPVVCGVGHETDITLADLAADLRAPTPTAAAELAAPARVELVAALQARAEALRRALRRQLDRQAQRVDTAALRLGRPAAGLMQQRQRLAALELRLEQALAPQLAQRSQRSMALALRLRAAMAARLARLRSGLDLGAQRLSALDPARVLQRGYAWIETPSGRPVLQAAGLRAGDDLRAVWADGAASIRVFGVERKGSASNEADAYNPSQLSSTHRNDSMERTLPPLPYALDALAPHYSRETLEYHHGKHHNAYVVNLNNLQKGTEFESLPLEDVVRKSSGGIYNNAAQIWNHTFFWSCMKPEGGGEPSGALAAAIAAKWGSYAAFKEAFVKSAVGNFGSGWTWLVKKADGSLDIVNMGAAGTPLTTGDTPLLTVDVWEHAYYIDYRNLRPKFVETFLDKLVNWSFAEANYAA
;
A
#
# COMPACT_ATOMS: atom_id res chain seq x y z
N MET A 1 66.45 -57.80 59.30
CA MET A 1 65.68 -56.94 60.22
C MET A 1 64.21 -57.08 59.87
N ALA A 2 63.31 -57.16 60.86
CA ALA A 2 61.87 -57.14 60.58
C ALA A 2 61.42 -55.69 60.35
N SER A 3 60.63 -55.44 59.30
CA SER A 3 60.05 -54.12 59.06
C SER A 3 59.16 -53.71 60.24
N PRO A 4 59.16 -52.43 60.66
CA PRO A 4 58.31 -51.98 61.76
C PRO A 4 56.85 -52.25 61.44
N ARG A 5 56.13 -52.86 62.40
CA ARG A 5 54.74 -53.32 62.21
C ARG A 5 53.80 -52.10 62.15
N GLN A 6 53.57 -51.61 60.93
CA GLN A 6 52.81 -50.38 60.70
C GLN A 6 51.38 -50.49 61.25
N VAL A 7 51.08 -49.71 62.28
CA VAL A 7 49.75 -49.58 62.86
C VAL A 7 49.02 -48.46 62.13
N TRP A 8 47.90 -48.78 61.50
CA TRP A 8 47.07 -47.83 60.76
C TRP A 8 45.92 -47.32 61.63
N SER A 9 45.54 -46.05 61.49
CA SER A 9 44.23 -45.59 61.93
C SER A 9 43.16 -46.05 60.93
N VAL A 10 41.91 -46.20 61.37
CA VAL A 10 40.81 -46.69 60.52
C VAL A 10 40.66 -45.82 59.26
N ALA A 11 40.66 -44.49 59.42
CA ALA A 11 40.57 -43.56 58.30
C ALA A 11 41.76 -43.66 57.33
N ALA A 12 42.99 -43.80 57.83
CA ALA A 12 44.17 -43.95 56.98
C ALA A 12 44.17 -45.29 56.22
N LEU A 13 43.67 -46.36 56.84
CA LEU A 13 43.54 -47.67 56.19
C LEU A 13 42.45 -47.66 55.11
N LEU A 14 41.30 -47.03 55.35
CA LEU A 14 40.24 -46.90 54.36
C LEU A 14 40.69 -46.05 53.16
N LEU A 15 41.34 -44.90 53.41
CA LEU A 15 41.90 -44.05 52.35
C LEU A 15 42.93 -44.81 51.50
N ALA A 16 43.92 -45.47 52.12
CA ALA A 16 44.92 -46.25 51.41
C ALA A 16 44.31 -47.45 50.65
N THR A 17 43.19 -48.01 51.12
CA THR A 17 42.44 -49.06 50.41
C THR A 17 41.70 -48.48 49.20
N GLY A 18 41.09 -47.31 49.33
CA GLY A 18 40.47 -46.57 48.23
C GLY A 18 41.48 -46.20 47.14
N ASP A 19 42.63 -45.64 47.52
CA ASP A 19 43.74 -45.30 46.62
C ASP A 19 44.27 -46.55 45.90
N ALA A 20 44.48 -47.66 46.61
CA ALA A 20 44.92 -48.92 46.01
C ALA A 20 43.91 -49.50 45.00
N ILE A 21 42.62 -49.40 45.29
CA ILE A 21 41.55 -49.82 44.38
C ILE A 21 41.51 -48.91 43.15
N ALA A 22 41.53 -47.59 43.32
CA ALA A 22 41.49 -46.61 42.22
C ALA A 22 42.74 -46.67 41.33
N ALA A 23 43.92 -46.95 41.90
CA ALA A 23 45.16 -47.18 41.15
C ALA A 23 45.16 -48.52 40.39
N ARG A 24 44.46 -49.55 40.91
CA ARG A 24 44.42 -50.89 40.28
C ARG A 24 43.29 -51.05 39.25
N PHE A 25 42.18 -50.33 39.44
CA PHE A 25 40.96 -50.39 38.63
C PHE A 25 40.52 -48.97 38.25
N GLY A 26 40.64 -48.63 36.96
CA GLY A 26 40.12 -47.38 36.41
C GLY A 26 38.60 -47.40 36.22
N ALA A 27 38.10 -46.77 35.17
CA ALA A 27 36.69 -46.89 34.79
C ALA A 27 36.41 -48.32 34.28
N VAL A 28 35.69 -49.11 35.07
CA VAL A 28 35.30 -50.49 34.77
C VAL A 28 33.90 -50.54 34.14
N ALA A 29 33.66 -51.54 33.31
CA ALA A 29 32.33 -51.91 32.81
C ALA A 29 31.87 -53.19 33.53
N VAL A 30 30.61 -53.23 33.96
CA VAL A 30 30.02 -54.37 34.68
C VAL A 30 28.60 -54.61 34.18
N ARG A 31 28.22 -55.89 34.03
CA ARG A 31 26.87 -56.33 33.66
C ARG A 31 26.16 -56.96 34.85
N GLY A 32 24.85 -56.90 34.86
CA GLY A 32 24.02 -57.57 35.87
C GLY A 32 22.61 -57.03 35.95
N GLU A 33 21.87 -57.45 36.97
CA GLU A 33 20.49 -57.05 37.23
C GLU A 33 20.41 -55.96 38.32
N ILE A 34 19.60 -54.93 38.09
CA ILE A 34 19.31 -53.89 39.10
C ILE A 34 18.42 -54.46 40.21
N SER A 35 18.80 -54.25 41.47
CA SER A 35 17.96 -54.55 42.62
C SER A 35 18.13 -53.57 43.79
N GLY A 36 17.02 -53.19 44.43
CA GLY A 36 16.95 -52.18 45.50
C GLY A 36 17.00 -50.74 44.99
N PHE A 37 16.52 -50.46 43.78
CA PHE A 37 16.59 -49.14 43.17
C PHE A 37 15.80 -48.08 43.94
N THR A 38 16.51 -47.06 44.40
CA THR A 38 15.99 -45.93 45.19
C THR A 38 16.48 -44.62 44.61
N ARG A 39 15.57 -43.66 44.38
CA ARG A 39 15.91 -42.29 43.97
C ARG A 39 15.70 -41.32 45.13
N ALA A 40 16.77 -40.68 45.59
CA ALA A 40 16.71 -39.69 46.65
C ALA A 40 16.14 -38.35 46.16
N ALA A 41 15.62 -37.53 47.08
CA ALA A 41 15.08 -36.19 46.76
C ALA A 41 16.13 -35.23 46.15
N SER A 42 17.42 -35.47 46.37
CA SER A 42 18.55 -34.79 45.70
C SER A 42 18.70 -35.14 44.22
N GLY A 43 17.93 -36.11 43.71
CA GLY A 43 18.00 -36.63 42.34
C GLY A 43 19.09 -37.68 42.11
N HIS A 44 19.82 -38.09 43.17
CA HIS A 44 20.77 -39.21 43.11
C HIS A 44 20.02 -40.55 43.12
N CYS A 45 20.56 -41.54 42.43
CA CYS A 45 20.01 -42.89 42.40
C CYS A 45 20.99 -43.86 43.07
N TYR A 46 20.47 -44.76 43.89
CA TYR A 46 21.20 -45.81 44.58
C TYR A 46 20.55 -47.15 44.27
N PHE A 47 21.36 -48.16 43.96
CA PHE A 47 20.89 -49.51 43.70
C PHE A 47 22.01 -50.51 43.98
N SER A 48 21.71 -51.78 43.77
CA SER A 48 22.71 -52.86 43.80
C SER A 48 22.68 -53.56 42.46
N LEU A 49 23.83 -53.90 41.93
CA LEU A 49 23.97 -54.81 40.79
C LEU A 49 24.13 -56.23 41.34
N LYS A 50 23.28 -57.15 40.87
CA LYS A 50 23.38 -58.60 41.11
C LYS A 50 23.95 -59.27 39.87
N ASP A 51 24.66 -60.38 40.05
CA ASP A 51 24.99 -61.27 38.95
C ASP A 51 23.71 -61.95 38.41
N HIS A 52 23.66 -62.21 37.11
CA HIS A 52 22.50 -62.86 36.48
C HIS A 52 22.51 -64.38 36.71
N ASP A 53 23.70 -65.00 36.78
CA ASP A 53 23.90 -66.45 36.86
C ASP A 53 23.63 -67.04 38.26
N GLY A 54 22.81 -66.36 39.08
CA GLY A 54 22.39 -66.81 40.42
C GLY A 54 23.49 -66.82 41.48
N GLN A 55 24.71 -66.36 41.16
CA GLN A 55 25.81 -66.24 42.12
C GLN A 55 25.49 -65.19 43.20
N PRO A 56 25.93 -65.39 44.45
CA PRO A 56 25.63 -64.47 45.57
C PRO A 56 26.42 -63.15 45.55
N ALA A 57 26.86 -62.71 44.37
CA ALA A 57 27.61 -61.47 44.19
C ALA A 57 26.67 -60.25 44.14
N LEU A 58 26.99 -59.23 44.95
CA LEU A 58 26.22 -58.00 45.08
C LEU A 58 27.17 -56.79 45.14
N LEU A 59 27.05 -55.86 44.18
CA LEU A 59 27.84 -54.63 44.15
C LEU A 59 26.94 -53.42 44.40
N ARG A 60 27.27 -52.59 45.39
CA ARG A 60 26.53 -51.33 45.64
C ARG A 60 26.89 -50.28 44.60
N CYS A 61 25.89 -49.68 43.99
CA CYS A 61 26.02 -48.69 42.93
C CYS A 61 25.39 -47.36 43.35
N ALA A 62 26.11 -46.26 43.12
CA ALA A 62 25.63 -44.90 43.31
C ALA A 62 25.77 -44.10 42.01
N MET A 63 24.71 -43.39 41.61
CA MET A 63 24.66 -42.62 40.38
C MET A 63 24.23 -41.19 40.69
N PHE A 64 25.15 -40.23 40.46
CA PHE A 64 24.90 -38.83 40.75
C PHE A 64 23.88 -38.21 39.80
N ARG A 65 23.20 -37.14 40.25
CA ARG A 65 22.08 -36.49 39.53
C ARG A 65 22.43 -36.12 38.09
N ARG A 66 23.67 -35.68 37.82
CA ARG A 66 24.13 -35.31 36.47
C ARG A 66 24.16 -36.51 35.51
N ALA A 67 24.61 -37.68 35.97
CA ALA A 67 24.62 -38.91 35.16
C ALA A 67 23.19 -39.48 35.03
N ALA A 68 22.43 -39.53 36.12
CA ALA A 68 21.06 -40.04 36.12
C ALA A 68 20.07 -39.16 35.30
N ALA A 69 20.43 -37.92 34.98
CA ALA A 69 19.66 -37.03 34.10
C ALA A 69 20.02 -37.16 32.61
N LEU A 70 21.04 -37.96 32.25
CA LEU A 70 21.44 -38.27 30.87
C LEU A 70 20.87 -39.62 30.39
N LEU A 71 20.02 -40.26 31.19
CA LEU A 71 19.39 -41.54 30.84
C LEU A 71 18.13 -41.32 30.00
N ASP A 72 18.08 -42.04 28.88
CA ASP A 72 16.93 -42.22 27.99
C ASP A 72 15.84 -43.12 28.60
N PHE A 73 16.15 -43.85 29.69
CA PHE A 73 15.19 -44.69 30.41
C PHE A 73 15.20 -44.46 31.94
N ALA A 74 14.06 -44.72 32.57
CA ALA A 74 13.95 -44.81 34.02
C ALA A 74 14.40 -46.22 34.50
N PRO A 75 15.47 -46.33 35.32
CA PRO A 75 15.87 -47.62 35.87
C PRO A 75 14.88 -48.14 36.92
N ARG A 76 14.79 -49.46 37.04
CA ARG A 76 13.88 -50.20 37.93
C ARG A 76 14.51 -51.54 38.29
N ASP A 77 14.06 -52.15 39.38
CA ASP A 77 14.41 -53.53 39.74
C ASP A 77 14.04 -54.52 38.64
N GLY A 78 14.85 -55.57 38.47
CA GLY A 78 14.68 -56.61 37.44
C GLY A 78 15.17 -56.21 36.04
N LEU A 79 15.69 -55.00 35.85
CA LEU A 79 16.33 -54.62 34.58
C LEU A 79 17.75 -55.15 34.50
N GLN A 80 18.04 -55.92 33.44
CA GLN A 80 19.41 -56.24 33.03
C GLN A 80 20.07 -55.03 32.38
N VAL A 81 21.27 -54.69 32.84
CA VAL A 81 22.00 -53.50 32.41
C VAL A 81 23.48 -53.78 32.23
N GLU A 82 24.09 -53.02 31.32
CA GLU A 82 25.53 -52.77 31.32
C GLU A 82 25.76 -51.37 31.88
N LEU A 83 26.68 -51.25 32.85
CA LEU A 83 27.05 -49.97 33.44
C LEU A 83 28.55 -49.75 33.39
N ARG A 84 28.95 -48.49 33.38
CA ARG A 84 30.35 -48.05 33.44
C ARG A 84 30.52 -47.10 34.61
N GLY A 85 31.57 -47.28 35.38
CA GLY A 85 31.81 -46.49 36.58
C GLY A 85 33.19 -46.69 37.18
N ARG A 86 33.48 -45.98 38.27
CA ARG A 86 34.72 -46.12 39.04
C ARG A 86 34.45 -46.84 40.34
N LEU A 87 35.32 -47.79 40.67
CA LEU A 87 35.24 -48.54 41.91
C LEU A 87 35.99 -47.78 43.02
N GLY A 88 35.41 -47.70 44.20
CA GLY A 88 36.02 -47.04 45.36
C GLY A 88 35.44 -47.53 46.67
N VAL A 89 35.95 -46.99 47.77
CA VAL A 89 35.48 -47.26 49.13
C VAL A 89 34.70 -46.04 49.63
N TYR A 90 33.56 -46.26 50.29
CA TYR A 90 32.79 -45.19 50.90
C TYR A 90 33.31 -44.92 52.32
N ASP A 91 34.16 -43.89 52.48
CA ASP A 91 34.96 -43.61 53.68
C ASP A 91 34.17 -43.64 55.00
N ALA A 92 32.92 -43.15 55.00
CA ALA A 92 32.09 -43.07 56.20
C ALA A 92 31.58 -44.44 56.71
N ARG A 93 31.79 -45.53 55.96
CA ARG A 93 31.40 -46.90 56.37
C ARG A 93 32.38 -48.02 55.97
N GLY A 94 33.33 -47.75 55.09
CA GLY A 94 34.23 -48.77 54.53
C GLY A 94 33.55 -49.72 53.53
N GLU A 95 32.34 -49.41 53.06
CA GLU A 95 31.61 -50.22 52.07
C GLU A 95 32.21 -50.03 50.66
N LEU A 96 32.39 -51.11 49.90
CA LEU A 96 32.78 -51.06 48.49
C LEU A 96 31.63 -50.51 47.63
N GLN A 97 31.88 -49.48 46.84
CA GLN A 97 30.87 -48.80 46.03
C GLN A 97 31.38 -48.52 44.61
N LEU A 98 30.51 -48.74 43.62
CA LEU A 98 30.73 -48.32 42.24
C LEU A 98 30.00 -47.00 41.96
N VAL A 99 30.75 -45.96 41.62
CA VAL A 99 30.20 -44.67 41.16
C VAL A 99 29.92 -44.78 39.67
N VAL A 100 28.63 -44.84 39.31
CA VAL A 100 28.16 -45.06 37.93
C VAL A 100 28.22 -43.75 37.13
N GLU A 101 29.02 -43.77 36.07
CA GLU A 101 29.18 -42.67 35.11
C GLU A 101 28.16 -42.81 33.95
N SER A 102 27.88 -44.03 33.49
CA SER A 102 26.84 -44.33 32.48
C SER A 102 26.16 -45.68 32.72
N LEU A 103 24.91 -45.80 32.28
CA LEU A 103 24.05 -46.98 32.47
C LEU A 103 23.24 -47.22 31.18
N GLN A 104 23.24 -48.44 30.66
CA GLN A 104 22.56 -48.84 29.43
C GLN A 104 21.78 -50.15 29.65
N ARG A 105 20.70 -50.37 28.90
CA ARG A 105 19.96 -51.64 28.90
C ARG A 105 20.69 -52.70 28.08
N LEU A 106 20.78 -53.92 28.60
CA LEU A 106 21.19 -55.06 27.79
C LEU A 106 20.13 -55.33 26.70
N GLY A 107 20.58 -55.52 25.45
CA GLY A 107 19.73 -55.80 24.28
C GLY A 107 19.47 -54.61 23.34
N ALA A 108 19.41 -53.37 23.84
CA ALA A 108 19.03 -52.22 23.00
C ALA A 108 20.03 -51.94 21.85
N GLY A 109 21.33 -52.17 22.10
CA GLY A 109 22.38 -51.95 21.11
C GLY A 109 22.27 -52.84 19.87
N THR A 110 21.93 -54.13 20.01
CA THR A 110 21.89 -55.06 18.88
C THR A 110 20.73 -54.79 17.94
N LEU A 111 19.56 -54.40 18.46
CA LEU A 111 18.42 -53.95 17.65
C LEU A 111 18.72 -52.59 16.98
N TYR A 112 19.44 -51.68 17.64
CA TYR A 112 19.82 -50.42 17.02
C TYR A 112 20.86 -50.60 15.88
N GLU A 113 21.83 -51.50 16.06
CA GLU A 113 22.77 -51.91 15.01
C GLU A 113 22.05 -52.58 13.82
N GLU A 114 21.10 -53.48 14.08
CA GLU A 114 20.28 -54.10 13.02
C GLU A 114 19.42 -53.05 12.29
N PHE A 115 18.83 -52.10 13.01
CA PHE A 115 18.08 -50.98 12.43
C PHE A 115 18.95 -50.13 11.51
N LEU A 116 20.15 -49.73 11.93
CA LEU A 116 21.08 -48.96 11.11
C LEU A 116 21.53 -49.74 9.87
N ARG A 117 21.84 -51.03 10.02
CA ARG A 117 22.22 -51.92 8.92
C ARG A 117 21.09 -52.08 7.90
N LEU A 118 19.86 -52.26 8.38
CA LEU A 118 18.69 -52.43 7.51
C LEU A 118 18.27 -51.09 6.87
N LYS A 119 18.37 -49.97 7.58
CA LYS A 119 18.22 -48.61 7.02
C LYS A 119 19.15 -48.45 5.81
N ALA A 120 20.46 -48.61 5.99
CA ALA A 120 21.43 -48.42 4.92
C ALA A 120 21.16 -49.32 3.70
N ARG A 121 20.77 -50.59 3.92
CA ARG A 121 20.38 -51.54 2.86
C ARG A 121 19.13 -51.10 2.08
N LEU A 122 18.11 -50.57 2.75
CA LEU A 122 16.86 -50.17 2.10
C LEU A 122 16.96 -48.78 1.45
N GLU A 123 17.74 -47.89 2.05
CA GLU A 123 18.13 -46.58 1.50
C GLU A 123 18.92 -46.74 0.20
N ALA A 124 19.92 -47.63 0.17
CA ALA A 124 20.66 -47.98 -1.05
C ALA A 124 19.80 -48.67 -2.14
N ALA A 125 18.61 -49.16 -1.79
CA ALA A 125 17.64 -49.71 -2.72
C ALA A 125 16.52 -48.71 -3.10
N GLY A 126 16.67 -47.42 -2.77
CA GLY A 126 15.74 -46.34 -3.08
C GLY A 126 14.45 -46.33 -2.24
N LEU A 127 14.35 -47.16 -1.19
CA LEU A 127 13.09 -47.31 -0.44
C LEU A 127 12.70 -46.11 0.42
N PHE A 128 13.53 -45.07 0.52
CA PHE A 128 13.20 -43.82 1.24
C PHE A 128 13.13 -42.57 0.33
N ASP A 129 13.54 -42.67 -0.93
CA ASP A 129 13.51 -41.61 -1.95
C ASP A 129 12.19 -40.85 -2.01
N ALA A 130 12.29 -39.51 -1.90
CA ALA A 130 11.15 -38.60 -1.97
C ALA A 130 10.42 -38.65 -3.33
N ALA A 131 11.11 -38.92 -4.43
CA ALA A 131 10.54 -38.94 -5.78
C ALA A 131 9.48 -40.05 -6.00
N ARG A 132 9.48 -41.11 -5.19
CA ARG A 132 8.45 -42.16 -5.19
C ARG A 132 7.26 -41.84 -4.29
N LYS A 133 7.40 -40.89 -3.34
CA LYS A 133 6.35 -40.58 -2.36
C LYS A 133 5.17 -39.88 -3.03
N ARG A 134 3.97 -40.39 -2.78
CA ARG A 134 2.70 -39.97 -3.36
C ARG A 134 2.12 -38.78 -2.58
N PRO A 135 1.48 -37.80 -3.24
CA PRO A 135 0.77 -36.76 -2.53
C PRO A 135 -0.42 -37.34 -1.75
N ILE A 136 -0.54 -37.01 -0.46
CA ILE A 136 -1.71 -37.36 0.35
C ILE A 136 -2.94 -36.64 -0.24
N ALA A 137 -4.08 -37.34 -0.32
CA ALA A 137 -5.32 -36.75 -0.82
C ALA A 137 -5.74 -35.56 0.07
N PRO A 138 -5.86 -34.32 -0.44
CA PRO A 138 -6.08 -33.15 0.42
C PRO A 138 -7.48 -33.10 1.04
N HIS A 139 -8.47 -33.74 0.41
CA HIS A 139 -9.87 -33.81 0.85
C HIS A 139 -10.39 -35.26 0.69
N PRO A 140 -9.96 -36.21 1.53
CA PRO A 140 -10.39 -37.60 1.41
C PRO A 140 -11.86 -37.74 1.82
N ARG A 141 -12.60 -38.56 1.08
CA ARG A 141 -13.95 -39.02 1.45
C ARG A 141 -13.90 -40.27 2.32
N THR A 142 -12.91 -41.13 2.08
CA THR A 142 -12.69 -42.37 2.83
C THR A 142 -11.22 -42.57 3.19
N LEU A 143 -10.93 -42.80 4.46
CA LEU A 143 -9.62 -43.19 5.00
C LEU A 143 -9.62 -44.66 5.42
N GLY A 144 -8.49 -45.35 5.21
CA GLY A 144 -8.24 -46.67 5.78
C GLY A 144 -7.36 -46.56 7.03
N VAL A 145 -7.57 -47.41 8.03
CA VAL A 145 -6.74 -47.46 9.24
C VAL A 145 -6.27 -48.90 9.49
N VAL A 146 -4.96 -49.13 9.35
CA VAL A 146 -4.29 -50.40 9.63
C VAL A 146 -3.76 -50.35 11.06
N THR A 147 -4.45 -51.00 11.99
CA THR A 147 -4.06 -51.07 13.40
C THR A 147 -4.81 -52.16 14.16
N SER A 148 -4.44 -52.42 15.42
CA SER A 148 -5.14 -53.39 16.26
C SER A 148 -6.45 -52.82 16.79
N PRO A 149 -7.58 -53.56 16.71
CA PRO A 149 -8.89 -53.07 17.15
C PRO A 149 -8.97 -52.78 18.66
N GLY A 150 -8.06 -53.35 19.47
CA GLY A 150 -7.95 -53.07 20.91
C GLY A 150 -7.01 -51.91 21.27
N ALA A 151 -6.26 -51.35 20.31
CA ALA A 151 -5.22 -50.35 20.59
C ALA A 151 -5.81 -48.99 21.01
N ALA A 152 -5.07 -48.25 21.84
CA ALA A 152 -5.35 -46.83 22.10
C ALA A 152 -5.32 -46.01 20.79
N ALA A 153 -4.31 -46.25 19.95
CA ALA A 153 -4.10 -45.57 18.67
C ALA A 153 -5.34 -45.53 17.75
N LEU A 154 -6.18 -46.58 17.74
CA LEU A 154 -7.43 -46.58 16.99
C LEU A 154 -8.45 -45.58 17.56
N ARG A 155 -8.60 -45.55 18.89
CA ARG A 155 -9.48 -44.60 19.58
C ARG A 155 -8.98 -43.17 19.42
N ASP A 156 -7.67 -42.95 19.45
CA ASP A 156 -7.04 -41.65 19.23
C ASP A 156 -7.33 -41.12 17.81
N VAL A 157 -7.09 -41.93 16.78
CA VAL A 157 -7.42 -41.63 15.38
C VAL A 157 -8.91 -41.35 15.19
N LEU A 158 -9.79 -42.23 15.69
CA LEU A 158 -11.24 -42.06 15.53
C LEU A 158 -11.75 -40.81 16.26
N THR A 159 -11.21 -40.48 17.44
CA THR A 159 -11.56 -39.27 18.19
C THR A 159 -11.09 -38.01 17.47
N ALA A 160 -9.87 -38.02 16.92
CA ALA A 160 -9.34 -36.91 16.13
C ALA A 160 -10.16 -36.66 14.86
N LEU A 161 -10.51 -37.72 14.12
CA LEU A 161 -11.35 -37.62 12.92
C LEU A 161 -12.78 -37.19 13.25
N ALA A 162 -13.43 -37.75 14.27
CA ALA A 162 -14.77 -37.34 14.69
C ALA A 162 -14.82 -35.86 15.12
N ARG A 163 -13.77 -35.35 15.77
CA ARG A 163 -13.63 -33.94 16.15
C ARG A 163 -13.38 -33.03 14.94
N ARG A 164 -12.42 -33.36 14.08
CA ARG A 164 -11.94 -32.47 13.00
C ARG A 164 -12.69 -32.63 11.70
N ALA A 165 -12.89 -33.87 11.27
CA ALA A 165 -13.34 -34.22 9.92
C ALA A 165 -14.45 -35.29 9.95
N PRO A 166 -15.58 -35.08 10.69
CA PRO A 166 -16.66 -36.06 10.83
C PRO A 166 -17.36 -36.43 9.51
N GLN A 167 -17.12 -35.67 8.43
CA GLN A 167 -17.57 -35.99 7.07
C GLN A 167 -16.77 -37.12 6.38
N VAL A 168 -15.68 -37.61 6.98
CA VAL A 168 -14.79 -38.61 6.38
C VAL A 168 -15.16 -40.01 6.87
N ARG A 169 -15.48 -40.92 5.94
CA ARG A 169 -15.73 -42.33 6.25
C ARG A 169 -14.41 -43.00 6.65
N VAL A 170 -14.44 -43.84 7.68
CA VAL A 170 -13.28 -44.65 8.09
C VAL A 170 -13.55 -46.12 7.80
N VAL A 171 -12.57 -46.80 7.21
CA VAL A 171 -12.53 -48.26 7.03
C VAL A 171 -11.39 -48.80 7.87
N ILE A 172 -11.69 -49.70 8.80
CA ILE A 172 -10.68 -50.30 9.67
C ILE A 172 -10.20 -51.60 9.02
N TYR A 173 -8.89 -51.78 8.98
CA TYR A 173 -8.20 -53.01 8.61
C TYR A 173 -7.60 -53.57 9.91
N PRO A 174 -8.28 -54.51 10.60
CA PRO A 174 -7.85 -54.98 11.92
C PRO A 174 -6.56 -55.80 11.78
N THR A 175 -5.52 -55.45 12.53
CA THR A 175 -4.17 -56.02 12.32
C THR A 175 -3.36 -55.98 13.62
N PRO A 176 -2.67 -57.06 14.03
CA PRO A 176 -1.70 -56.99 15.13
C PRO A 176 -0.56 -56.04 14.76
N VAL A 177 -0.17 -55.17 15.72
CA VAL A 177 0.81 -54.08 15.52
C VAL A 177 2.06 -54.21 16.42
N GLN A 178 2.27 -55.38 17.01
CA GLN A 178 3.45 -55.74 17.79
C GLN A 178 3.57 -57.27 17.88
N GLY A 179 4.77 -57.78 18.16
CA GLY A 179 5.05 -59.23 18.17
C GLY A 179 5.27 -59.84 16.78
N GLY A 180 5.71 -61.10 16.74
CA GLY A 180 6.18 -61.77 15.50
C GLY A 180 5.12 -61.98 14.41
N GLU A 181 3.83 -61.97 14.77
CA GLU A 181 2.72 -62.08 13.80
C GLU A 181 2.37 -60.76 13.11
N ALA A 182 2.83 -59.61 13.65
CA ALA A 182 2.48 -58.30 13.13
C ALA A 182 3.02 -58.03 11.71
N PRO A 183 4.30 -58.30 11.36
CA PRO A 183 4.79 -58.04 10.00
C PRO A 183 4.01 -58.73 8.87
N PRO A 184 3.76 -60.06 8.87
CA PRO A 184 2.98 -60.69 7.80
C PRO A 184 1.53 -60.20 7.76
N ALA A 185 0.93 -59.88 8.91
CA ALA A 185 -0.43 -59.35 8.98
C ALA A 185 -0.54 -57.92 8.42
N ILE A 186 0.43 -57.04 8.71
CA ILE A 186 0.49 -55.67 8.16
C ILE A 186 0.63 -55.72 6.63
N VAL A 187 1.50 -56.60 6.10
CA VAL A 187 1.64 -56.81 4.64
C VAL A 187 0.31 -57.29 4.03
N ALA A 188 -0.38 -58.24 4.67
CA ALA A 188 -1.68 -58.73 4.21
C ALA A 188 -2.77 -57.63 4.26
N ALA A 189 -2.77 -56.77 5.28
CA ALA A 189 -3.72 -55.68 5.43
C ALA A 189 -3.51 -54.58 4.37
N LEU A 190 -2.26 -54.17 4.13
CA LEU A 190 -1.90 -53.23 3.06
C LEU A 190 -2.29 -53.79 1.68
N ARG A 191 -2.04 -55.08 1.43
CA ARG A 191 -2.47 -55.75 0.18
C ARG A 191 -3.99 -55.80 0.05
N THR A 192 -4.71 -56.13 1.12
CA THR A 192 -6.19 -56.14 1.13
C THR A 192 -6.77 -54.77 0.83
N ALA A 193 -6.18 -53.69 1.37
CA ALA A 193 -6.60 -52.32 1.06
C ALA A 193 -6.36 -51.95 -0.40
N ALA A 194 -5.20 -52.33 -0.96
CA ALA A 194 -4.86 -52.16 -2.37
C ALA A 194 -5.82 -52.94 -3.31
N GLU A 195 -6.12 -54.19 -2.99
CA GLU A 195 -7.03 -55.07 -3.73
C GLU A 195 -8.48 -54.52 -3.76
N ARG A 196 -8.94 -53.91 -2.66
CA ARG A 196 -10.30 -53.32 -2.57
C ARG A 196 -10.44 -51.93 -3.17
N ALA A 197 -9.36 -51.14 -3.16
CA ALA A 197 -9.33 -49.74 -3.58
C ALA A 197 -10.43 -48.82 -2.95
N GLU A 198 -11.00 -49.19 -1.79
CA GLU A 198 -12.14 -48.48 -1.19
C GLU A 198 -11.76 -47.24 -0.36
N VAL A 199 -10.47 -46.94 -0.23
CA VAL A 199 -9.92 -45.83 0.57
C VAL A 199 -8.90 -45.00 -0.21
N GLN A 200 -8.82 -43.70 0.08
CA GLN A 200 -7.97 -42.76 -0.68
C GLN A 200 -6.59 -42.52 -0.03
N THR A 201 -6.48 -42.76 1.27
CA THR A 201 -5.23 -42.71 2.05
C THR A 201 -5.32 -43.79 3.14
N LEU A 202 -4.20 -44.43 3.47
CA LEU A 202 -4.06 -45.39 4.56
C LEU A 202 -3.32 -44.76 5.74
N LEU A 203 -3.81 -44.99 6.96
CA LEU A 203 -3.11 -44.67 8.21
C LEU A 203 -2.55 -45.97 8.80
N LEU A 204 -1.23 -46.11 8.84
CA LEU A 204 -0.54 -47.21 9.52
C LEU A 204 -0.11 -46.71 10.90
N VAL A 205 -0.80 -47.15 11.97
CA VAL A 205 -0.70 -46.47 13.28
C VAL A 205 -0.52 -47.41 14.46
N ARG A 206 0.33 -46.99 15.41
CA ARG A 206 0.60 -47.66 16.69
C ARG A 206 0.98 -46.61 17.74
N GLY A 207 0.59 -46.82 19.01
CA GLY A 207 1.03 -45.96 20.11
C GLY A 207 2.51 -46.12 20.45
N GLY A 208 2.98 -45.37 21.45
CA GLY A 208 4.33 -45.54 22.01
C GLY A 208 4.55 -46.90 22.68
N GLY A 209 5.82 -47.26 22.86
CA GLY A 209 6.28 -48.47 23.55
C GLY A 209 7.79 -48.58 23.46
N SER A 210 8.36 -49.76 23.70
CA SER A 210 9.79 -49.98 23.54
C SER A 210 10.19 -50.22 22.08
N LEU A 211 11.50 -50.23 21.78
CA LEU A 211 12.01 -50.52 20.44
C LEU A 211 11.61 -51.94 19.98
N GLU A 212 11.54 -52.87 20.92
CA GLU A 212 11.08 -54.25 20.73
C GLU A 212 9.59 -54.30 20.34
N ASP A 213 8.72 -53.52 20.99
CA ASP A 213 7.31 -53.44 20.59
C ASP A 213 7.13 -52.82 19.20
N LEU A 214 7.97 -51.83 18.87
CA LEU A 214 7.98 -51.09 17.61
C LEU A 214 8.61 -51.90 16.46
N TRP A 215 9.31 -53.01 16.76
CA TRP A 215 10.16 -53.70 15.80
C TRP A 215 9.42 -54.23 14.57
N ALA A 216 8.11 -54.51 14.69
CA ALA A 216 7.27 -54.93 13.58
C ALA A 216 7.23 -53.92 12.40
N PHE A 217 7.48 -52.63 12.67
CA PHE A 217 7.54 -51.56 11.66
C PHE A 217 8.94 -51.38 11.05
N ASN A 218 9.95 -52.08 11.57
CA ASN A 218 11.29 -52.16 10.99
C ASN A 218 11.48 -53.38 10.08
N ASP A 219 10.54 -54.34 10.08
CA ASP A 219 10.60 -55.54 9.23
C ASP A 219 10.60 -55.17 7.73
N GLU A 220 11.61 -55.65 7.01
CA GLU A 220 11.81 -55.36 5.58
C GLU A 220 10.58 -55.65 4.71
N ARG A 221 9.76 -56.64 5.08
CA ARG A 221 8.53 -56.99 4.35
C ARG A 221 7.48 -55.89 4.49
N VAL A 222 7.35 -55.31 5.68
CA VAL A 222 6.46 -54.16 5.95
C VAL A 222 6.96 -52.92 5.22
N VAL A 223 8.27 -52.60 5.33
CA VAL A 223 8.87 -51.43 4.66
C VAL A 223 8.68 -51.52 3.15
N ARG A 224 8.87 -52.71 2.55
CA ARG A 224 8.63 -52.96 1.12
C ARG A 224 7.16 -52.86 0.74
N ALA A 225 6.23 -53.37 1.57
CA ALA A 225 4.80 -53.27 1.31
C ALA A 225 4.26 -51.82 1.40
N VAL A 226 4.76 -51.02 2.35
CA VAL A 226 4.48 -49.59 2.44
C VAL A 226 5.00 -48.87 1.20
N ALA A 227 6.28 -49.07 0.86
CA ALA A 227 6.92 -48.45 -0.31
C ALA A 227 6.25 -48.81 -1.66
N ALA A 228 5.67 -50.00 -1.77
CA ALA A 228 4.99 -50.49 -2.98
C ALA A 228 3.47 -50.21 -3.01
N SER A 229 2.90 -49.62 -1.95
CA SER A 229 1.45 -49.39 -1.85
C SER A 229 0.94 -48.52 -3.02
N PRO A 230 -0.17 -48.90 -3.69
CA PRO A 230 -0.81 -48.04 -4.69
C PRO A 230 -1.60 -46.87 -4.07
N ILE A 231 -1.99 -47.01 -2.79
CA ILE A 231 -2.72 -46.01 -2.00
C ILE A 231 -1.71 -45.28 -1.09
N PRO A 232 -1.70 -43.93 -1.02
CA PRO A 232 -0.75 -43.21 -0.17
C PRO A 232 -0.88 -43.61 1.30
N VAL A 233 0.25 -43.83 1.97
CA VAL A 233 0.36 -44.27 3.36
C VAL A 233 0.90 -43.13 4.23
N VAL A 234 0.15 -42.78 5.28
CA VAL A 234 0.63 -41.99 6.41
C VAL A 234 1.01 -42.95 7.53
N CYS A 235 2.27 -42.95 7.94
CA CYS A 235 2.72 -43.70 9.10
C CYS A 235 2.65 -42.82 10.35
N GLY A 236 2.04 -43.34 11.42
CA GLY A 236 1.83 -42.63 12.68
C GLY A 236 2.11 -43.56 13.85
N VAL A 237 3.39 -43.87 14.03
CA VAL A 237 3.88 -44.89 14.96
C VAL A 237 4.69 -44.23 16.07
N GLY A 238 4.32 -44.53 17.33
CA GLY A 238 5.02 -44.03 18.51
C GLY A 238 4.83 -42.52 18.76
N HIS A 239 5.91 -41.89 19.19
CA HIS A 239 6.07 -40.44 19.41
C HIS A 239 7.09 -39.82 18.42
N GLU A 240 7.38 -38.53 18.59
CA GLU A 240 8.29 -37.76 17.72
C GLU A 240 9.68 -38.42 17.56
N THR A 241 10.22 -38.99 18.64
CA THR A 241 11.49 -39.74 18.71
C THR A 241 11.48 -41.11 18.04
N ASP A 242 10.31 -41.72 17.89
CA ASP A 242 10.16 -43.16 17.69
C ASP A 242 10.17 -43.51 16.19
N ILE A 243 11.25 -43.15 15.48
CA ILE A 243 11.35 -43.28 14.01
C ILE A 243 11.57 -44.74 13.61
N THR A 244 10.61 -45.31 12.85
CA THR A 244 10.70 -46.65 12.27
C THR A 244 11.07 -46.62 10.79
N LEU A 245 11.50 -47.75 10.23
CA LEU A 245 11.79 -47.83 8.78
C LEU A 245 10.50 -47.72 7.93
N ALA A 246 9.34 -48.09 8.48
CA ALA A 246 8.04 -47.81 7.84
C ALA A 246 7.77 -46.31 7.73
N ASP A 247 8.12 -45.48 8.73
CA ASP A 247 7.98 -44.02 8.64
C ASP A 247 8.84 -43.40 7.53
N LEU A 248 10.04 -43.97 7.31
CA LEU A 248 10.94 -43.51 6.26
C LEU A 248 10.42 -43.90 4.86
N ALA A 249 9.79 -45.07 4.70
CA ALA A 249 9.24 -45.53 3.43
C ALA A 249 7.84 -44.96 3.11
N ALA A 250 7.06 -44.57 4.13
CA ALA A 250 5.73 -44.01 3.98
C ALA A 250 5.74 -42.67 3.23
N ASP A 251 4.64 -42.36 2.56
CA ASP A 251 4.48 -41.12 1.79
C ASP A 251 4.49 -39.89 2.69
N LEU A 252 3.98 -40.02 3.93
CA LEU A 252 4.08 -39.01 4.98
C LEU A 252 4.32 -39.67 6.35
N ARG A 253 5.28 -39.15 7.13
CA ARG A 253 5.41 -39.45 8.56
C ARG A 253 4.55 -38.50 9.38
N ALA A 254 3.88 -39.03 10.40
CA ALA A 254 3.28 -38.29 11.49
C ALA A 254 3.92 -38.71 12.83
N PRO A 255 4.14 -37.78 13.78
CA PRO A 255 4.80 -38.10 15.05
C PRO A 255 3.93 -38.85 16.06
N THR A 256 2.63 -39.06 15.79
CA THR A 256 1.70 -39.85 16.64
C THR A 256 0.52 -40.37 15.80
N PRO A 257 -0.25 -41.37 16.28
CA PRO A 257 -1.53 -41.76 15.68
C PRO A 257 -2.51 -40.59 15.51
N THR A 258 -2.63 -39.73 16.54
CA THR A 258 -3.45 -38.51 16.49
C THR A 258 -3.01 -37.60 15.36
N ALA A 259 -1.71 -37.31 15.25
CA ALA A 259 -1.18 -36.46 14.19
C ALA A 259 -1.36 -37.08 12.79
N ALA A 260 -1.34 -38.41 12.63
CA ALA A 260 -1.65 -39.06 11.36
C ALA A 260 -3.08 -38.76 10.89
N ALA A 261 -4.04 -38.75 11.82
CA ALA A 261 -5.42 -38.35 11.54
C ALA A 261 -5.53 -36.84 11.20
N GLU A 262 -4.82 -35.96 11.90
CA GLU A 262 -4.86 -34.51 11.64
C GLU A 262 -4.18 -34.12 10.31
N LEU A 263 -3.10 -34.81 9.94
CA LEU A 263 -2.38 -34.58 8.68
C LEU A 263 -3.09 -35.20 7.47
N ALA A 264 -3.84 -36.28 7.65
CA ALA A 264 -4.57 -36.93 6.56
C ALA A 264 -5.91 -36.28 6.22
N ALA A 265 -6.52 -35.51 7.13
CA ALA A 265 -7.82 -34.86 6.90
C ALA A 265 -7.90 -33.44 7.48
N PRO A 266 -8.04 -32.38 6.65
CA PRO A 266 -8.17 -31.01 7.14
C PRO A 266 -9.46 -30.79 7.93
N ALA A 267 -9.49 -29.82 8.84
CA ALA A 267 -10.62 -29.65 9.72
C ALA A 267 -11.82 -29.05 8.98
N ARG A 268 -13.02 -29.58 9.23
CA ARG A 268 -14.30 -29.07 8.73
C ARG A 268 -14.50 -27.58 9.02
N VAL A 269 -14.00 -27.10 10.16
CA VAL A 269 -14.05 -25.68 10.55
C VAL A 269 -13.22 -24.81 9.61
N GLU A 270 -11.99 -25.25 9.27
CA GLU A 270 -11.10 -24.57 8.32
C GLU A 270 -11.72 -24.52 6.92
N LEU A 271 -12.28 -25.64 6.45
CA LEU A 271 -12.95 -25.74 5.16
C LEU A 271 -14.20 -24.83 5.07
N VAL A 272 -15.02 -24.78 6.12
CA VAL A 272 -16.20 -23.89 6.19
C VAL A 272 -15.79 -22.43 6.25
N ALA A 273 -14.77 -22.07 7.04
CA ALA A 273 -14.25 -20.71 7.10
C ALA A 273 -13.68 -20.24 5.75
N ALA A 274 -12.93 -21.10 5.06
CA ALA A 274 -12.41 -20.83 3.72
C ALA A 274 -13.54 -20.64 2.68
N LEU A 275 -14.62 -21.43 2.76
CA LEU A 275 -15.80 -21.28 1.91
C LEU A 275 -16.54 -19.95 2.20
N GLN A 276 -16.73 -19.59 3.46
CA GLN A 276 -17.33 -18.33 3.88
C GLN A 276 -16.51 -17.12 3.42
N ALA A 277 -15.19 -17.17 3.57
CA ALA A 277 -14.28 -16.11 3.11
C ALA A 277 -14.35 -15.92 1.57
N ARG A 278 -14.43 -17.01 0.80
CA ARG A 278 -14.62 -16.98 -0.66
C ARG A 278 -15.99 -16.42 -1.04
N ALA A 279 -17.06 -16.80 -0.34
CA ALA A 279 -18.41 -16.28 -0.59
C ALA A 279 -18.50 -14.77 -0.32
N GLU A 280 -17.86 -14.26 0.74
CA GLU A 280 -17.84 -12.84 1.04
C GLU A 280 -16.91 -12.05 0.10
N ALA A 281 -15.80 -12.64 -0.35
CA ALA A 281 -14.99 -12.07 -1.42
C ALA A 281 -15.79 -11.89 -2.72
N LEU A 282 -16.59 -12.90 -3.11
CA LEU A 282 -17.49 -12.85 -4.27
C LEU A 282 -18.57 -11.76 -4.12
N ARG A 283 -19.23 -11.67 -2.96
CA ARG A 283 -20.23 -10.62 -2.66
C ARG A 283 -19.63 -9.21 -2.78
N ARG A 284 -18.43 -8.99 -2.23
CA ARG A 284 -17.71 -7.70 -2.34
C ARG A 284 -17.30 -7.40 -3.78
N ALA A 285 -16.92 -8.40 -4.57
CA ALA A 285 -16.64 -8.22 -6.00
C ALA A 285 -17.90 -7.83 -6.79
N LEU A 286 -19.01 -8.51 -6.55
CA LEU A 286 -20.30 -8.25 -7.21
C LEU A 286 -20.83 -6.85 -6.87
N ARG A 287 -20.79 -6.43 -5.59
CA ARG A 287 -21.14 -5.06 -5.19
C ARG A 287 -20.32 -4.01 -5.95
N ARG A 288 -18.98 -4.09 -5.89
CA ARG A 288 -18.09 -3.17 -6.64
C ARG A 288 -18.36 -3.16 -8.15
N GLN A 289 -18.81 -4.27 -8.74
CA GLN A 289 -19.21 -4.31 -10.14
C GLN A 289 -20.51 -3.54 -10.38
N LEU A 290 -21.53 -3.73 -9.53
CA LEU A 290 -22.80 -2.98 -9.59
C LEU A 290 -22.57 -1.48 -9.35
N ASP A 291 -21.80 -1.11 -8.33
CA ASP A 291 -21.45 0.28 -8.01
C ASP A 291 -20.79 0.99 -9.21
N ARG A 292 -19.88 0.29 -9.91
CA ARG A 292 -19.24 0.79 -11.14
C ARG A 292 -20.22 0.92 -12.32
N GLN A 293 -21.23 0.06 -12.44
CA GLN A 293 -22.24 0.24 -13.49
C GLN A 293 -23.19 1.40 -13.17
N ALA A 294 -23.59 1.57 -11.90
CA ALA A 294 -24.38 2.72 -11.45
C ALA A 294 -23.65 4.04 -11.77
N GLN A 295 -22.39 4.17 -11.34
CA GLN A 295 -21.56 5.35 -11.64
C GLN A 295 -21.41 5.63 -13.15
N ARG A 296 -21.40 4.59 -14.01
CA ARG A 296 -21.40 4.77 -15.48
C ARG A 296 -22.74 5.30 -15.99
N VAL A 297 -23.86 4.83 -15.45
CA VAL A 297 -25.21 5.35 -15.77
C VAL A 297 -25.34 6.81 -15.31
N ASP A 298 -24.94 7.14 -14.08
CA ASP A 298 -24.95 8.51 -13.55
C ASP A 298 -24.09 9.44 -14.41
N THR A 299 -22.89 9.01 -14.77
CA THR A 299 -21.99 9.76 -15.66
C THR A 299 -22.60 9.97 -17.06
N ALA A 300 -23.34 9.00 -17.58
CA ALA A 300 -24.04 9.14 -18.86
C ALA A 300 -25.23 10.10 -18.76
N ALA A 301 -26.03 10.02 -17.70
CA ALA A 301 -27.14 10.93 -17.42
C ALA A 301 -26.66 12.39 -17.27
N LEU A 302 -25.57 12.62 -16.51
CA LEU A 302 -24.94 13.95 -16.37
C LEU A 302 -24.42 14.50 -17.71
N ARG A 303 -23.93 13.63 -18.61
CA ARG A 303 -23.53 14.03 -19.97
C ARG A 303 -24.73 14.38 -20.85
N LEU A 304 -25.89 13.75 -20.67
CA LEU A 304 -27.13 14.04 -21.40
C LEU A 304 -27.83 15.31 -20.92
N GLY A 305 -27.66 15.70 -19.65
CA GLY A 305 -28.21 16.98 -19.12
C GLY A 305 -27.52 18.23 -19.66
N ARG A 306 -26.20 18.18 -19.90
CA ARG A 306 -25.41 19.35 -20.34
C ARG A 306 -25.83 19.96 -21.70
N PRO A 307 -26.13 19.17 -22.75
CA PRO A 307 -26.65 19.69 -24.02
C PRO A 307 -27.89 20.59 -23.89
N ALA A 308 -28.84 20.26 -23.01
CA ALA A 308 -30.07 21.04 -22.83
C ALA A 308 -29.77 22.45 -22.27
N ALA A 309 -28.90 22.55 -21.26
CA ALA A 309 -28.46 23.83 -20.70
C ALA A 309 -27.70 24.68 -21.74
N GLY A 310 -26.79 24.05 -22.51
CA GLY A 310 -26.07 24.72 -23.59
C GLY A 310 -27.01 25.25 -24.70
N LEU A 311 -28.00 24.45 -25.11
CA LEU A 311 -28.98 24.84 -26.12
C LEU A 311 -29.86 26.02 -25.64
N MET A 312 -30.24 26.02 -24.36
CA MET A 312 -31.01 27.10 -23.73
C MET A 312 -30.20 28.41 -23.69
N GLN A 313 -28.91 28.35 -23.35
CA GLN A 313 -28.02 29.52 -23.37
C GLN A 313 -27.85 30.09 -24.79
N GLN A 314 -27.73 29.24 -25.81
CA GLN A 314 -27.64 29.72 -27.20
C GLN A 314 -28.97 30.33 -27.69
N ARG A 315 -30.12 29.78 -27.30
CA ARG A 315 -31.43 30.39 -27.57
C ARG A 315 -31.58 31.77 -26.93
N GLN A 316 -31.18 31.93 -25.67
CA GLN A 316 -31.16 33.24 -25.00
C GLN A 316 -30.23 34.23 -25.71
N ARG A 317 -29.05 33.76 -26.16
CA ARG A 317 -28.10 34.59 -26.92
C ARG A 317 -28.64 35.03 -28.27
N LEU A 318 -29.37 34.15 -28.98
CA LEU A 318 -30.03 34.47 -30.25
C LEU A 318 -31.10 35.56 -30.06
N ALA A 319 -32.04 35.37 -29.13
CA ALA A 319 -33.10 36.35 -28.84
C ALA A 319 -32.53 37.73 -28.42
N ALA A 320 -31.43 37.75 -27.66
CA ALA A 320 -30.74 38.98 -27.29
C ALA A 320 -30.02 39.67 -28.47
N LEU A 321 -29.64 38.93 -29.53
CA LEU A 321 -29.07 39.48 -30.76
C LEU A 321 -30.18 39.98 -31.71
N GLU A 322 -31.29 39.26 -31.81
CA GLU A 322 -32.48 39.67 -32.58
C GLU A 322 -33.03 41.00 -32.06
N LEU A 323 -33.29 41.11 -30.75
CA LEU A 323 -33.76 42.36 -30.13
C LEU A 323 -32.78 43.53 -30.33
N ARG A 324 -31.46 43.27 -30.26
CA ARG A 324 -30.43 44.29 -30.53
C ARG A 324 -30.42 44.73 -31.99
N LEU A 325 -30.67 43.83 -32.94
CA LEU A 325 -30.75 44.15 -34.36
C LEU A 325 -31.94 45.06 -34.63
N GLU A 326 -33.13 44.72 -34.12
CA GLU A 326 -34.34 45.55 -34.26
C GLU A 326 -34.15 46.95 -33.67
N GLN A 327 -33.65 47.02 -32.42
CA GLN A 327 -33.38 48.28 -31.72
C GLN A 327 -32.30 49.14 -32.40
N ALA A 328 -31.35 48.55 -33.12
CA ALA A 328 -30.35 49.29 -33.87
C ALA A 328 -30.83 49.76 -35.25
N LEU A 329 -31.67 48.97 -35.93
CA LEU A 329 -32.07 49.22 -37.32
C LEU A 329 -33.28 50.16 -37.42
N ALA A 330 -34.32 49.94 -36.61
CA ALA A 330 -35.57 50.69 -36.73
C ALA A 330 -35.42 52.21 -36.48
N PRO A 331 -34.69 52.68 -35.45
CA PRO A 331 -34.49 54.12 -35.24
C PRO A 331 -33.66 54.77 -36.37
N GLN A 332 -32.66 54.07 -36.92
CA GLN A 332 -31.86 54.58 -38.03
C GLN A 332 -32.68 54.73 -39.32
N LEU A 333 -33.55 53.76 -39.62
CA LEU A 333 -34.46 53.83 -40.77
C LEU A 333 -35.48 54.95 -40.59
N ALA A 334 -36.08 55.09 -39.41
CA ALA A 334 -37.00 56.18 -39.08
C ALA A 334 -36.32 57.56 -39.20
N GLN A 335 -35.13 57.74 -38.64
CA GLN A 335 -34.39 59.00 -38.69
C GLN A 335 -33.96 59.37 -40.12
N ARG A 336 -33.53 58.38 -40.94
CA ARG A 336 -33.22 58.59 -42.36
C ARG A 336 -34.47 59.00 -43.15
N SER A 337 -35.61 58.37 -42.90
CA SER A 337 -36.90 58.71 -43.52
C SER A 337 -37.35 60.14 -43.16
N GLN A 338 -37.35 60.48 -41.86
CA GLN A 338 -37.66 61.83 -41.38
C GLN A 338 -36.73 62.89 -41.99
N ARG A 339 -35.41 62.64 -42.04
CA ARG A 339 -34.43 63.54 -42.65
C ARG A 339 -34.67 63.74 -44.15
N SER A 340 -35.02 62.67 -44.88
CA SER A 340 -35.39 62.73 -46.29
C SER A 340 -36.63 63.61 -46.51
N MET A 341 -37.70 63.38 -45.74
CA MET A 341 -38.94 64.15 -45.83
C MET A 341 -38.74 65.63 -45.46
N ALA A 342 -37.95 65.92 -44.42
CA ALA A 342 -37.60 67.30 -44.06
C ALA A 342 -36.79 68.01 -45.15
N LEU A 343 -35.86 67.31 -45.82
CA LEU A 343 -35.12 67.86 -46.96
C LEU A 343 -36.03 68.12 -48.16
N ALA A 344 -36.96 67.21 -48.47
CA ALA A 344 -37.93 67.40 -49.55
C ALA A 344 -38.86 68.61 -49.32
N LEU A 345 -39.32 68.82 -48.07
CA LEU A 345 -40.11 70.00 -47.70
C LEU A 345 -39.29 71.29 -47.80
N ARG A 346 -38.03 71.30 -47.31
CA ARG A 346 -37.13 72.46 -47.43
C ARG A 346 -36.82 72.80 -48.90
N LEU A 347 -36.64 71.80 -49.77
CA LEU A 347 -36.46 72.01 -51.21
C LEU A 347 -37.68 72.67 -51.85
N ARG A 348 -38.90 72.14 -51.60
CA ARG A 348 -40.15 72.73 -52.10
C ARG A 348 -40.32 74.19 -51.66
N ALA A 349 -40.07 74.48 -50.38
CA ALA A 349 -40.14 75.84 -49.85
C ALA A 349 -39.09 76.78 -50.49
N ALA A 350 -37.84 76.32 -50.66
CA ALA A 350 -36.78 77.10 -51.30
C ALA A 350 -37.08 77.40 -52.78
N MET A 351 -37.63 76.43 -53.52
CA MET A 351 -38.08 76.62 -54.90
C MET A 351 -39.22 77.64 -55.01
N ALA A 352 -40.24 77.52 -54.15
CA ALA A 352 -41.35 78.48 -54.10
C ALA A 352 -40.85 79.91 -53.79
N ALA A 353 -39.97 80.06 -52.80
CA ALA A 353 -39.39 81.35 -52.44
C ALA A 353 -38.48 81.94 -53.54
N ARG A 354 -37.77 81.09 -54.30
CA ARG A 354 -37.00 81.54 -55.49
C ARG A 354 -37.92 82.00 -56.61
N LEU A 355 -39.01 81.28 -56.89
CA LEU A 355 -39.99 81.66 -57.91
C LEU A 355 -40.69 82.98 -57.55
N ALA A 356 -41.07 83.17 -56.29
CA ALA A 356 -41.64 84.43 -55.79
C ALA A 356 -40.68 85.61 -55.99
N ARG A 357 -39.40 85.48 -55.59
CA ARG A 357 -38.38 86.52 -55.80
C ARG A 357 -38.17 86.86 -57.29
N LEU A 358 -38.26 85.88 -58.19
CA LEU A 358 -38.14 86.10 -59.63
C LEU A 358 -39.35 86.88 -60.17
N ARG A 359 -40.58 86.57 -59.74
CA ARG A 359 -41.79 87.32 -60.11
C ARG A 359 -41.70 88.79 -59.66
N SER A 360 -41.44 89.04 -58.38
CA SER A 360 -41.32 90.42 -57.87
C SER A 360 -40.19 91.23 -58.52
N GLY A 361 -39.13 90.57 -59.01
CA GLY A 361 -38.09 91.21 -59.82
C GLY A 361 -38.57 91.65 -61.21
N LEU A 362 -39.40 90.84 -61.87
CA LEU A 362 -40.06 91.18 -63.13
C LEU A 362 -41.09 92.31 -62.93
N ASP A 363 -41.90 92.23 -61.88
CA ASP A 363 -42.91 93.25 -61.54
C ASP A 363 -42.27 94.62 -61.31
N LEU A 364 -41.17 94.67 -60.54
CA LEU A 364 -40.39 95.89 -60.32
C LEU A 364 -39.73 96.41 -61.62
N GLY A 365 -39.30 95.50 -62.50
CA GLY A 365 -38.79 95.85 -63.83
C GLY A 365 -39.85 96.54 -64.70
N ALA A 366 -41.06 95.97 -64.74
CA ALA A 366 -42.20 96.55 -65.46
C ALA A 366 -42.62 97.91 -64.88
N GLN A 367 -42.64 98.05 -63.56
CA GLN A 367 -42.91 99.33 -62.89
C GLN A 367 -41.86 100.39 -63.23
N ARG A 368 -40.57 100.04 -63.26
CA ARG A 368 -39.49 100.96 -63.66
C ARG A 368 -39.61 101.41 -65.11
N LEU A 369 -39.89 100.48 -66.02
CA LEU A 369 -40.15 100.80 -67.44
C LEU A 369 -41.33 101.77 -67.58
N SER A 370 -42.42 101.51 -66.82
CA SER A 370 -43.62 102.35 -66.77
C SER A 370 -43.44 103.70 -66.04
N ALA A 371 -42.33 103.90 -65.33
CA ALA A 371 -41.97 105.16 -64.67
C ALA A 371 -41.04 106.04 -65.51
N LEU A 372 -40.42 105.48 -66.55
CA LEU A 372 -39.54 106.18 -67.51
C LEU A 372 -40.28 106.69 -68.76
N ASP A 373 -41.61 106.46 -68.83
CA ASP A 373 -42.51 106.99 -69.87
C ASP A 373 -42.62 108.53 -69.77
N PRO A 374 -42.13 109.30 -70.77
CA PRO A 374 -42.17 110.77 -70.72
C PRO A 374 -43.60 111.34 -70.70
N ALA A 375 -44.58 110.65 -71.28
CA ALA A 375 -45.97 111.13 -71.32
C ALA A 375 -46.55 111.32 -69.90
N ARG A 376 -46.14 110.45 -68.96
CA ARG A 376 -46.54 110.53 -67.54
C ARG A 376 -45.91 111.68 -66.77
N VAL A 377 -44.83 112.28 -67.28
CA VAL A 377 -44.24 113.50 -66.69
C VAL A 377 -45.08 114.71 -67.10
N LEU A 378 -45.46 114.80 -68.38
CA LEU A 378 -46.33 115.86 -68.90
C LEU A 378 -47.72 115.83 -68.23
N GLN A 379 -48.28 114.64 -68.01
CA GLN A 379 -49.57 114.46 -67.31
C GLN A 379 -49.57 114.96 -65.85
N ARG A 380 -48.41 115.26 -65.26
CA ARG A 380 -48.28 115.82 -63.90
C ARG A 380 -48.22 117.35 -63.87
N GLY A 381 -48.61 118.01 -64.97
CA GLY A 381 -48.66 119.48 -65.10
C GLY A 381 -47.32 120.13 -65.47
N TYR A 382 -46.28 119.34 -65.74
CA TYR A 382 -44.99 119.86 -66.20
C TYR A 382 -45.03 120.19 -67.69
N ALA A 383 -44.54 121.37 -68.04
CA ALA A 383 -44.23 121.75 -69.40
C ALA A 383 -42.84 121.24 -69.80
N TRP A 384 -42.74 120.54 -70.92
CA TRP A 384 -41.48 120.31 -71.63
C TRP A 384 -41.25 121.51 -72.57
N ILE A 385 -40.12 122.19 -72.41
CA ILE A 385 -39.83 123.43 -73.14
C ILE A 385 -38.94 123.13 -74.33
N GLU A 386 -39.36 123.58 -75.51
CA GLU A 386 -38.67 123.39 -76.78
C GLU A 386 -38.29 124.72 -77.43
N THR A 387 -37.27 124.70 -78.29
CA THR A 387 -37.04 125.75 -79.28
C THR A 387 -38.15 125.77 -80.34
N PRO A 388 -38.30 126.86 -81.13
CA PRO A 388 -39.21 126.87 -82.30
C PRO A 388 -38.89 125.80 -83.35
N SER A 389 -37.70 125.18 -83.29
CA SER A 389 -37.27 124.04 -84.11
C SER A 389 -37.54 122.67 -83.48
N GLY A 390 -38.31 122.59 -82.39
CA GLY A 390 -38.73 121.32 -81.77
C GLY A 390 -37.61 120.58 -81.03
N ARG A 391 -36.69 121.29 -80.38
CA ARG A 391 -35.62 120.69 -79.57
C ARG A 391 -35.73 121.08 -78.10
N PRO A 392 -35.62 120.13 -77.14
CA PRO A 392 -35.78 120.43 -75.71
C PRO A 392 -34.69 121.34 -75.14
N VAL A 393 -35.10 122.15 -74.17
CA VAL A 393 -34.24 122.96 -73.32
C VAL A 393 -34.12 122.29 -71.94
N LEU A 394 -32.95 121.70 -71.66
CA LEU A 394 -32.73 120.87 -70.46
C LEU A 394 -32.07 121.61 -69.28
N GLN A 395 -31.51 122.81 -69.50
CA GLN A 395 -30.79 123.58 -68.49
C GLN A 395 -30.96 125.08 -68.69
N ALA A 396 -31.22 125.82 -67.61
CA ALA A 396 -31.40 127.28 -67.65
C ALA A 396 -30.12 128.06 -68.01
N ALA A 397 -28.95 127.46 -67.87
CA ALA A 397 -27.65 128.09 -68.13
C ALA A 397 -27.43 128.50 -69.62
N GLY A 398 -28.25 127.99 -70.55
CA GLY A 398 -28.17 128.32 -71.97
C GLY A 398 -29.19 129.34 -72.48
N LEU A 399 -30.14 129.77 -71.64
CA LEU A 399 -31.26 130.62 -72.05
C LEU A 399 -30.97 132.12 -71.86
N ARG A 400 -31.54 132.97 -72.72
CA ARG A 400 -31.41 134.43 -72.67
C ARG A 400 -32.77 135.11 -72.49
N ALA A 401 -32.74 136.30 -71.88
CA ALA A 401 -33.94 137.13 -71.78
C ALA A 401 -34.36 137.60 -73.18
N GLY A 402 -35.55 137.20 -73.62
CA GLY A 402 -36.12 137.54 -74.93
C GLY A 402 -36.28 136.36 -75.89
N ASP A 403 -35.68 135.20 -75.63
CA ASP A 403 -35.78 134.02 -76.51
C ASP A 403 -37.22 133.49 -76.59
N ASP A 404 -37.77 133.38 -77.80
CA ASP A 404 -39.05 132.72 -78.07
C ASP A 404 -38.89 131.19 -78.03
N LEU A 405 -39.69 130.55 -77.18
CA LEU A 405 -39.72 129.09 -76.97
C LEU A 405 -41.15 128.56 -77.06
N ARG A 406 -41.31 127.24 -77.16
CA ARG A 406 -42.59 126.53 -77.16
C ARG A 406 -42.69 125.60 -75.96
N ALA A 407 -43.64 125.85 -75.07
CA ALA A 407 -43.98 124.97 -73.96
C ALA A 407 -44.97 123.90 -74.43
N VAL A 408 -44.73 122.64 -74.08
CA VAL A 408 -45.56 121.47 -74.44
C VAL A 408 -46.03 120.75 -73.17
N TRP A 409 -47.33 120.54 -73.05
CA TRP A 409 -48.00 119.78 -71.99
C TRP A 409 -48.57 118.48 -72.56
N ALA A 410 -49.32 117.71 -71.75
CA ALA A 410 -49.88 116.42 -72.17
C ALA A 410 -51.04 116.53 -73.20
N ASP A 411 -51.65 117.70 -73.30
CA ASP A 411 -52.88 118.00 -74.03
C ASP A 411 -52.74 119.11 -75.08
N GLY A 412 -51.68 119.93 -75.02
CA GLY A 412 -51.47 121.06 -75.93
C GLY A 412 -50.09 121.71 -75.81
N ALA A 413 -49.89 122.82 -76.53
CA ALA A 413 -48.63 123.58 -76.53
C ALA A 413 -48.84 125.06 -76.86
N ALA A 414 -47.98 125.94 -76.33
CA ALA A 414 -48.05 127.40 -76.51
C ALA A 414 -46.65 128.06 -76.54
N SER A 415 -46.54 129.30 -77.04
CA SER A 415 -45.26 130.02 -77.16
C SER A 415 -44.98 130.99 -75.98
N ILE A 416 -43.72 131.10 -75.53
CA ILE A 416 -43.29 131.76 -74.24
C ILE A 416 -41.85 132.37 -74.25
N ARG A 417 -41.43 133.01 -73.13
CA ARG A 417 -40.05 133.51 -72.75
C ARG A 417 -39.71 133.01 -71.24
N VAL A 418 -38.47 133.09 -70.60
CA VAL A 418 -37.49 132.01 -69.97
C VAL A 418 -37.13 131.68 -68.36
N PHE A 419 -36.77 130.39 -67.78
CA PHE A 419 -36.37 129.83 -66.29
C PHE A 419 -35.57 128.37 -65.86
N GLY A 420 -35.34 127.75 -64.55
CA GLY A 420 -34.40 126.51 -64.01
C GLY A 420 -34.44 125.54 -62.60
N VAL A 421 -33.48 124.55 -62.12
CA VAL A 421 -33.53 123.33 -61.01
C VAL A 421 -32.28 122.57 -60.09
N GLU A 422 -32.32 121.36 -59.28
CA GLU A 422 -31.40 120.72 -58.08
C GLU A 422 -31.00 119.07 -57.72
N ARG A 423 -30.44 118.47 -56.51
CA ARG A 423 -29.56 117.13 -56.17
C ARG A 423 -29.45 116.23 -54.70
N LYS A 424 -28.77 114.97 -54.37
CA LYS A 424 -28.13 114.23 -53.01
C LYS A 424 -27.89 112.55 -52.65
N GLY A 425 -27.26 111.87 -51.52
CA GLY A 425 -26.87 110.30 -51.15
C GLY A 425 -26.31 109.55 -49.69
N SER A 426 -25.90 108.17 -49.41
CA SER A 426 -25.52 107.30 -48.04
C SER A 426 -24.73 105.77 -47.83
N ALA A 427 -24.43 104.99 -46.62
CA ALA A 427 -23.59 103.59 -46.28
C ALA A 427 -23.58 102.58 -44.87
N SER A 428 -22.82 101.34 -44.57
CA SER A 428 -22.73 100.29 -43.28
C SER A 428 -21.71 98.91 -43.01
N ASN A 429 -21.52 98.03 -41.85
CA ASN A 429 -20.55 96.73 -41.48
C ASN A 429 -20.65 95.53 -40.21
N GLU A 430 -19.69 94.47 -39.83
CA GLU A 430 -19.29 93.53 -38.50
C GLU A 430 -19.08 91.82 -38.22
N ALA A 431 -18.34 91.10 -37.16
CA ALA A 431 -18.03 89.51 -36.74
C ALA A 431 -17.23 88.92 -35.31
N ASP A 432 -16.75 87.69 -34.65
CA ASP A 432 -16.63 86.05 -34.46
C ASP A 432 -15.92 85.18 -33.11
N ALA A 433 -15.60 83.77 -32.89
CA ALA A 433 -15.12 82.86 -31.58
C ALA A 433 -14.36 81.29 -31.42
N TYR A 434 -14.08 80.46 -30.23
CA TYR A 434 -13.19 79.08 -29.94
C TYR A 434 -13.16 77.96 -28.61
N ASN A 435 -12.50 76.65 -28.45
CA ASN A 435 -12.24 75.61 -27.17
C ASN A 435 -11.47 74.04 -27.09
N PRO A 436 -11.05 73.22 -25.94
CA PRO A 436 -10.21 71.82 -25.72
C PRO A 436 -10.18 70.61 -24.46
N SER A 437 -9.50 69.32 -24.37
CA SER A 437 -8.92 68.34 -23.14
C SER A 437 -8.72 66.63 -22.99
N GLN A 438 -7.92 65.89 -22.02
CA GLN A 438 -7.84 64.42 -21.26
C GLN A 438 -6.86 63.03 -21.51
N LEU A 439 -6.50 61.78 -20.84
CA LEU A 439 -6.39 60.78 -19.54
C LEU A 439 -5.57 59.25 -19.52
N SER A 440 -5.35 58.29 -18.44
CA SER A 440 -4.56 56.84 -18.30
C SER A 440 -4.64 55.77 -16.97
N SER A 441 -4.09 54.51 -16.45
CA SER A 441 -3.21 53.13 -16.58
C SER A 441 -3.05 51.91 -15.38
N THR A 442 -2.52 50.55 -15.42
CA THR A 442 -2.37 49.32 -14.32
C THR A 442 -1.34 47.94 -14.32
N HIS A 443 -1.30 46.80 -13.40
CA HIS A 443 -0.25 45.57 -13.14
C HIS A 443 -0.51 43.97 -12.55
N ARG A 444 0.44 42.98 -12.05
CA ARG A 444 0.39 41.37 -11.66
C ARG A 444 1.44 40.42 -10.71
N ASN A 445 1.36 39.01 -10.40
CA ASN A 445 2.32 37.92 -9.65
C ASN A 445 2.26 36.25 -9.87
N ASP A 446 3.02 35.26 -9.20
CA ASP A 446 3.41 33.74 -9.52
C ASP A 446 3.49 32.48 -8.43
N SER A 447 3.95 31.19 -8.70
CA SER A 447 3.93 29.88 -7.83
C SER A 447 5.04 28.68 -7.91
N MET A 448 4.90 27.47 -7.25
CA MET A 448 5.92 26.32 -7.05
C MET A 448 5.44 24.79 -7.05
N GLU A 449 6.34 23.77 -7.19
CA GLU A 449 6.07 22.28 -7.24
C GLU A 449 7.13 21.34 -6.54
N ARG A 450 6.82 20.06 -6.18
CA ARG A 450 7.72 19.06 -5.49
C ARG A 450 8.29 17.93 -6.38
N THR A 451 9.36 17.26 -5.92
CA THR A 451 10.07 16.14 -6.60
C THR A 451 10.31 14.90 -5.70
N LEU A 452 10.70 13.76 -6.31
CA LEU A 452 11.03 12.50 -5.63
C LEU A 452 12.43 12.53 -4.99
N PRO A 453 12.57 12.29 -3.67
CA PRO A 453 13.89 12.19 -3.03
C PRO A 453 14.73 11.01 -3.58
N PRO A 454 16.03 11.19 -3.84
CA PRO A 454 16.91 10.12 -4.30
C PRO A 454 17.13 9.06 -3.21
N LEU A 455 17.52 7.84 -3.61
CA LEU A 455 18.00 6.83 -2.66
C LEU A 455 19.38 7.23 -2.08
N PRO A 456 19.70 6.90 -0.82
CA PRO A 456 21.03 7.12 -0.24
C PRO A 456 22.14 6.21 -0.82
N TYR A 457 21.79 5.28 -1.71
CA TYR A 457 22.66 4.22 -2.25
C TYR A 457 22.16 3.76 -3.64
N ALA A 458 23.01 3.03 -4.37
CA ALA A 458 22.65 2.45 -5.66
C ALA A 458 21.58 1.35 -5.54
N LEU A 459 20.84 1.11 -6.64
CA LEU A 459 19.70 0.19 -6.69
C LEU A 459 20.05 -1.27 -6.38
N ASP A 460 21.30 -1.68 -6.51
CA ASP A 460 21.82 -3.03 -6.23
C ASP A 460 22.55 -3.14 -4.88
N ALA A 461 22.81 -2.02 -4.20
CA ALA A 461 23.70 -1.97 -3.04
C ALA A 461 23.16 -2.61 -1.74
N LEU A 462 21.90 -3.08 -1.74
CA LEU A 462 21.29 -3.84 -0.65
C LEU A 462 21.15 -5.36 -0.97
N ALA A 463 21.56 -5.79 -2.16
CA ALA A 463 21.51 -7.20 -2.54
C ALA A 463 22.54 -8.03 -1.72
N PRO A 464 22.25 -9.32 -1.41
CA PRO A 464 21.07 -10.10 -1.79
C PRO A 464 19.89 -9.96 -0.81
N HIS A 465 19.97 -9.05 0.16
CA HIS A 465 19.03 -8.95 1.28
C HIS A 465 17.80 -8.09 0.97
N TYR A 466 17.95 -7.17 0.01
CA TYR A 466 16.87 -6.40 -0.62
C TYR A 466 17.22 -6.27 -2.10
N SER A 467 16.40 -6.79 -3.02
CA SER A 467 16.80 -6.86 -4.42
C SER A 467 16.65 -5.54 -5.16
N ARG A 468 17.40 -5.45 -6.27
CA ARG A 468 17.28 -4.37 -7.24
C ARG A 468 15.87 -4.27 -7.82
N GLU A 469 15.20 -5.39 -8.09
CA GLU A 469 13.81 -5.39 -8.56
C GLU A 469 12.90 -4.76 -7.50
N THR A 470 13.06 -5.13 -6.23
CA THR A 470 12.30 -4.53 -5.13
C THR A 470 12.53 -3.01 -5.03
N LEU A 471 13.76 -2.50 -5.19
CA LEU A 471 14.01 -1.05 -5.20
C LEU A 471 13.46 -0.34 -6.44
N GLU A 472 13.59 -0.93 -7.63
CA GLU A 472 13.05 -0.37 -8.88
C GLU A 472 11.52 -0.23 -8.85
N TYR A 473 10.81 -1.15 -8.18
CA TYR A 473 9.38 -1.02 -7.91
C TYR A 473 9.06 -0.13 -6.71
N HIS A 474 9.64 -0.37 -5.54
CA HIS A 474 9.23 0.28 -4.29
C HIS A 474 9.67 1.76 -4.24
N HIS A 475 10.88 2.12 -4.69
CA HIS A 475 11.24 3.53 -4.89
C HIS A 475 10.71 4.05 -6.24
N GLY A 476 11.11 3.40 -7.33
CA GLY A 476 10.87 3.91 -8.69
C GLY A 476 9.41 3.95 -9.16
N LYS A 477 8.51 3.17 -8.54
CA LYS A 477 7.06 3.18 -8.83
C LYS A 477 6.23 3.62 -7.62
N HIS A 478 6.35 2.96 -6.47
CA HIS A 478 5.47 3.22 -5.32
C HIS A 478 5.76 4.60 -4.69
N HIS A 479 7.00 4.86 -4.26
CA HIS A 479 7.38 6.16 -3.69
C HIS A 479 7.10 7.31 -4.68
N ASN A 480 7.48 7.13 -5.95
CA ASN A 480 7.22 8.10 -7.02
C ASN A 480 5.72 8.38 -7.23
N ALA A 481 4.86 7.36 -7.21
CA ALA A 481 3.43 7.53 -7.37
C ALA A 481 2.82 8.39 -6.25
N TYR A 482 3.29 8.26 -5.00
CA TYR A 482 2.83 9.12 -3.91
C TYR A 482 3.21 10.59 -4.14
N VAL A 483 4.42 10.89 -4.65
CA VAL A 483 4.84 12.26 -5.02
C VAL A 483 3.97 12.85 -6.11
N VAL A 484 3.78 12.12 -7.22
CA VAL A 484 2.94 12.57 -8.34
C VAL A 484 1.48 12.78 -7.89
N ASN A 485 0.94 11.89 -7.07
CA ASN A 485 -0.41 12.05 -6.52
C ASN A 485 -0.51 13.26 -5.58
N LEU A 486 0.50 13.51 -4.72
CA LEU A 486 0.49 14.68 -3.84
C LEU A 486 0.50 15.98 -4.64
N ASN A 487 1.38 16.14 -5.64
CA ASN A 487 1.42 17.33 -6.50
C ASN A 487 0.04 17.59 -7.15
N ASN A 488 -0.60 16.54 -7.68
CA ASN A 488 -1.94 16.65 -8.28
C ASN A 488 -3.06 16.99 -7.28
N LEU A 489 -2.95 16.54 -6.02
CA LEU A 489 -3.97 16.75 -4.99
C LEU A 489 -3.80 18.05 -4.20
N GLN A 490 -2.56 18.56 -4.05
CA GLN A 490 -2.29 19.79 -3.29
C GLN A 490 -2.47 21.08 -4.13
N LYS A 491 -2.54 20.97 -5.46
CA LYS A 491 -2.53 22.11 -6.38
C LYS A 491 -3.75 23.02 -6.19
N GLY A 492 -3.51 24.31 -5.96
CA GLY A 492 -4.55 25.29 -5.63
C GLY A 492 -5.12 25.16 -4.22
N THR A 493 -4.44 24.47 -3.30
CA THR A 493 -4.82 24.32 -1.89
C THR A 493 -3.77 24.94 -0.97
N GLU A 494 -4.12 25.14 0.31
CA GLU A 494 -3.17 25.62 1.33
C GLU A 494 -1.93 24.72 1.51
N PHE A 495 -1.99 23.45 1.08
CA PHE A 495 -0.90 22.49 1.19
C PHE A 495 0.17 22.63 0.10
N GLU A 496 -0.06 23.46 -0.94
CA GLU A 496 0.86 23.60 -2.08
C GLU A 496 2.23 24.19 -1.66
N SER A 497 2.23 25.16 -0.74
CA SER A 497 3.42 25.89 -0.28
C SER A 497 4.00 25.44 1.07
N LEU A 498 3.38 24.46 1.73
CA LEU A 498 3.80 23.99 3.06
C LEU A 498 4.97 22.97 3.01
N PRO A 499 5.83 22.91 4.06
CA PRO A 499 6.74 21.79 4.27
C PRO A 499 6.01 20.44 4.33
N LEU A 500 6.67 19.34 3.97
CA LEU A 500 6.02 18.03 3.87
C LEU A 500 5.47 17.55 5.22
N GLU A 501 6.24 17.73 6.28
CA GLU A 501 5.88 17.44 7.67
C GLU A 501 4.65 18.24 8.12
N ASP A 502 4.53 19.47 7.64
CA ASP A 502 3.39 20.35 7.92
C ASP A 502 2.14 19.90 7.18
N VAL A 503 2.27 19.45 5.92
CA VAL A 503 1.17 18.80 5.18
C VAL A 503 0.74 17.51 5.89
N VAL A 504 1.67 16.69 6.38
CA VAL A 504 1.38 15.49 7.17
C VAL A 504 0.63 15.82 8.46
N ARG A 505 1.02 16.88 9.19
CA ARG A 505 0.39 17.28 10.46
C ARG A 505 -0.97 17.97 10.29
N LYS A 506 -1.24 18.62 9.15
CA LYS A 506 -2.42 19.48 8.95
C LYS A 506 -3.48 18.91 8.00
N SER A 507 -3.11 18.03 7.07
CA SER A 507 -4.03 17.49 6.05
C SER A 507 -4.77 16.23 6.51
N SER A 508 -5.74 15.78 5.70
CA SER A 508 -6.46 14.52 5.93
C SER A 508 -6.74 13.80 4.60
N GLY A 509 -7.25 12.57 4.68
CA GLY A 509 -7.72 11.81 3.52
C GLY A 509 -6.63 11.60 2.45
N GLY A 510 -6.94 11.96 1.20
CA GLY A 510 -6.05 11.74 0.07
C GLY A 510 -4.72 12.49 0.14
N ILE A 511 -4.72 13.74 0.62
CA ILE A 511 -3.49 14.55 0.76
C ILE A 511 -2.60 13.93 1.83
N TYR A 512 -3.17 13.66 3.01
CA TYR A 512 -2.47 12.99 4.12
C TYR A 512 -1.83 11.66 3.69
N ASN A 513 -2.62 10.79 3.06
CA ASN A 513 -2.17 9.45 2.67
C ASN A 513 -0.96 9.49 1.71
N ASN A 514 -0.87 10.48 0.81
CA ASN A 514 0.27 10.61 -0.09
C ASN A 514 1.45 11.31 0.61
N ALA A 515 1.21 12.40 1.35
CA ALA A 515 2.25 13.14 2.07
C ALA A 515 2.97 12.25 3.11
N ALA A 516 2.21 11.51 3.92
CA ALA A 516 2.76 10.64 4.94
C ALA A 516 3.50 9.43 4.34
N GLN A 517 3.03 8.87 3.21
CA GLN A 517 3.78 7.82 2.52
C GLN A 517 5.12 8.32 1.96
N ILE A 518 5.18 9.52 1.35
CA ILE A 518 6.46 10.11 0.88
C ILE A 518 7.44 10.24 2.04
N TRP A 519 6.98 10.78 3.17
CA TRP A 519 7.81 10.94 4.35
C TRP A 519 8.28 9.59 4.91
N ASN A 520 7.36 8.64 5.09
CA ASN A 520 7.65 7.30 5.61
C ASN A 520 8.64 6.53 4.73
N HIS A 521 8.49 6.57 3.40
CA HIS A 521 9.44 5.93 2.48
C HIS A 521 10.81 6.60 2.57
N THR A 522 10.87 7.94 2.56
CA THR A 522 12.14 8.70 2.67
C THR A 522 12.88 8.38 3.97
N PHE A 523 12.15 8.23 5.08
CA PHE A 523 12.69 7.78 6.35
C PHE A 523 13.15 6.30 6.29
N PHE A 524 12.35 5.41 5.69
CA PHE A 524 12.68 3.99 5.54
C PHE A 524 13.92 3.72 4.67
N TRP A 525 14.13 4.48 3.58
CA TRP A 525 15.36 4.38 2.79
C TRP A 525 16.60 4.71 3.63
N SER A 526 16.48 5.70 4.51
CA SER A 526 17.53 6.12 5.46
C SER A 526 17.73 5.12 6.61
N CYS A 527 16.69 4.37 6.96
CA CYS A 527 16.75 3.26 7.93
C CYS A 527 17.53 2.04 7.42
N MET A 528 17.91 2.00 6.13
CA MET A 528 18.73 0.93 5.53
C MET A 528 20.08 1.47 5.04
N LYS A 529 21.10 0.60 4.96
CA LYS A 529 22.37 0.88 4.28
C LYS A 529 23.01 -0.40 3.73
N PRO A 530 23.90 -0.29 2.73
CA PRO A 530 24.87 -1.34 2.43
C PRO A 530 25.70 -1.66 3.68
N GLU A 531 26.01 -2.94 3.90
CA GLU A 531 26.70 -3.40 5.12
C GLU A 531 26.01 -2.93 6.43
N GLY A 532 24.67 -2.96 6.42
CA GLY A 532 23.82 -2.74 7.59
C GLY A 532 23.70 -3.99 8.48
N GLY A 533 22.82 -3.90 9.48
CA GLY A 533 22.70 -4.94 10.52
C GLY A 533 23.59 -4.67 11.73
N GLY A 534 23.88 -5.74 12.48
CA GLY A 534 24.57 -5.65 13.76
C GLY A 534 23.66 -5.14 14.89
N GLU A 535 24.28 -4.59 15.94
CA GLU A 535 23.60 -4.01 17.11
C GLU A 535 23.84 -2.49 17.16
N PRO A 536 22.92 -1.70 17.73
CA PRO A 536 23.17 -0.28 17.99
C PRO A 536 24.23 -0.08 19.07
N SER A 537 24.76 1.14 19.14
CA SER A 537 25.81 1.55 20.07
C SER A 537 25.38 2.73 20.96
N GLY A 538 26.29 3.16 21.84
CA GLY A 538 26.17 4.39 22.62
C GLY A 538 24.87 4.52 23.41
N ALA A 539 24.28 5.72 23.37
CA ALA A 539 23.10 6.07 24.16
C ALA A 539 21.82 5.34 23.70
N LEU A 540 21.70 4.99 22.41
CA LEU A 540 20.56 4.23 21.89
C LEU A 540 20.61 2.78 22.39
N ALA A 541 21.79 2.14 22.37
CA ALA A 541 21.98 0.80 22.93
C ALA A 541 21.64 0.74 24.42
N ALA A 542 22.08 1.74 25.20
CA ALA A 542 21.78 1.85 26.62
C ALA A 542 20.26 2.00 26.87
N ALA A 543 19.57 2.82 26.08
CA ALA A 543 18.12 2.98 26.18
C ALA A 543 17.33 1.73 25.76
N ILE A 544 17.81 0.99 24.76
CA ILE A 544 17.25 -0.31 24.35
C ILE A 544 17.43 -1.34 25.47
N ALA A 545 18.62 -1.43 26.06
CA ALA A 545 18.88 -2.30 27.21
C ALA A 545 18.04 -1.92 28.44
N ALA A 546 17.79 -0.63 28.67
CA ALA A 546 16.94 -0.17 29.76
C ALA A 546 15.45 -0.54 29.59
N LYS A 547 14.92 -0.53 28.35
CA LYS A 547 13.50 -0.83 28.08
C LYS A 547 13.22 -2.33 27.86
N TRP A 548 14.14 -3.09 27.26
CA TRP A 548 13.95 -4.51 26.92
C TRP A 548 14.94 -5.48 27.59
N GLY A 549 15.87 -4.99 28.41
CA GLY A 549 16.90 -5.80 29.08
C GLY A 549 18.08 -6.21 28.19
N SER A 550 17.87 -6.34 26.87
CA SER A 550 18.93 -6.63 25.89
C SER A 550 18.50 -6.26 24.46
N TYR A 551 19.46 -6.11 23.55
CA TYR A 551 19.18 -5.96 22.12
C TYR A 551 18.44 -7.18 21.54
N ALA A 552 18.80 -8.40 21.97
CA ALA A 552 18.13 -9.63 21.52
C ALA A 552 16.63 -9.64 21.88
N ALA A 553 16.27 -9.22 23.10
CA ALA A 553 14.87 -9.11 23.53
C ALA A 553 14.12 -7.97 22.82
N PHE A 554 14.80 -6.85 22.52
CA PHE A 554 14.25 -5.80 21.65
C PHE A 554 13.99 -6.33 20.24
N LYS A 555 14.93 -7.08 19.65
CA LYS A 555 14.80 -7.68 18.31
C LYS A 555 13.60 -8.62 18.27
N GLU A 556 13.44 -9.50 19.26
CA GLU A 556 12.25 -10.37 19.37
C GLU A 556 10.96 -9.54 19.42
N ALA A 557 10.91 -8.52 20.29
CA ALA A 557 9.74 -7.65 20.41
C ALA A 557 9.42 -6.88 19.11
N PHE A 558 10.44 -6.38 18.41
CA PHE A 558 10.27 -5.64 17.15
C PHE A 558 9.79 -6.55 16.02
N VAL A 559 10.42 -7.71 15.82
CA VAL A 559 10.00 -8.73 14.84
C VAL A 559 8.56 -9.16 15.13
N LYS A 560 8.23 -9.47 16.39
CA LYS A 560 6.88 -9.87 16.81
C LYS A 560 5.84 -8.78 16.54
N SER A 561 6.17 -7.51 16.79
CA SER A 561 5.28 -6.38 16.51
C SER A 561 5.04 -6.20 15.01
N ALA A 562 6.10 -6.20 14.19
CA ALA A 562 6.03 -6.01 12.74
C ALA A 562 5.32 -7.16 12.01
N VAL A 563 5.57 -8.40 12.43
CA VAL A 563 4.84 -9.58 11.94
C VAL A 563 3.37 -9.52 12.35
N GLY A 564 3.07 -9.07 13.58
CA GLY A 564 1.71 -8.90 14.09
C GLY A 564 0.92 -7.71 13.53
N ASN A 565 1.54 -6.80 12.78
CA ASN A 565 0.89 -5.61 12.23
C ASN A 565 -0.04 -5.98 11.06
N PHE A 566 -1.32 -6.26 11.37
CA PHE A 566 -2.24 -6.89 10.42
C PHE A 566 -2.58 -6.01 9.20
N GLY A 567 -2.38 -6.56 8.00
CA GLY A 567 -2.63 -5.87 6.73
C GLY A 567 -1.42 -5.04 6.29
N SER A 568 -1.66 -3.80 5.89
CA SER A 568 -0.65 -2.86 5.38
C SER A 568 -0.39 -1.75 6.39
N GLY A 569 0.88 -1.37 6.58
CA GLY A 569 1.28 -0.37 7.56
C GLY A 569 2.78 -0.36 7.81
N TRP A 570 3.17 0.26 8.93
CA TRP A 570 4.54 0.56 9.33
C TRP A 570 4.77 0.18 10.79
N THR A 571 5.97 -0.26 11.12
CA THR A 571 6.36 -0.57 12.51
C THR A 571 7.58 0.24 12.90
N TRP A 572 7.41 1.08 13.92
CA TRP A 572 8.38 2.11 14.32
C TRP A 572 9.01 1.79 15.67
N LEU A 573 10.31 2.04 15.80
CA LEU A 573 10.95 2.32 17.08
C LEU A 573 10.88 3.84 17.30
N VAL A 574 10.36 4.26 18.44
CA VAL A 574 10.16 5.67 18.78
C VAL A 574 10.73 6.03 20.15
N LYS A 575 11.14 7.30 20.29
CA LYS A 575 11.49 7.97 21.54
C LYS A 575 10.27 8.78 21.99
N LYS A 576 9.74 8.47 23.17
CA LYS A 576 8.62 9.17 23.81
C LYS A 576 9.07 10.51 24.39
N ALA A 577 8.10 11.37 24.74
CA ALA A 577 8.37 12.68 25.35
C ALA A 577 9.04 12.61 26.73
N ASP A 578 9.00 11.47 27.43
CA ASP A 578 9.74 11.20 28.67
C ASP A 578 11.15 10.63 28.43
N GLY A 579 11.58 10.50 27.17
CA GLY A 579 12.84 9.91 26.76
C GLY A 579 12.83 8.38 26.68
N SER A 580 11.76 7.70 27.09
CA SER A 580 11.68 6.24 27.00
C SER A 580 11.52 5.77 25.56
N LEU A 581 11.97 4.54 25.27
CA LEU A 581 11.79 3.91 23.96
C LEU A 581 10.54 3.07 23.90
N ASP A 582 9.93 2.94 22.73
CA ASP A 582 8.76 2.09 22.51
C ASP A 582 8.67 1.57 21.07
N ILE A 583 7.87 0.51 20.85
CA ILE A 583 7.61 -0.04 19.51
C ILE A 583 6.15 0.17 19.16
N VAL A 584 5.86 0.98 18.13
CA VAL A 584 4.49 1.33 17.74
C VAL A 584 4.16 0.86 16.32
N ASN A 585 3.07 0.11 16.20
CA ASN A 585 2.48 -0.26 14.91
C ASN A 585 1.52 0.83 14.45
N MET A 586 1.62 1.23 13.19
CA MET A 586 0.70 2.15 12.54
C MET A 586 0.18 1.55 11.24
N GLY A 587 -1.11 1.75 10.94
CA GLY A 587 -1.73 1.24 9.71
C GLY A 587 -1.34 2.05 8.47
N ALA A 588 -1.61 1.52 7.28
CA ALA A 588 -1.46 2.12 5.94
C ALA A 588 -0.45 3.28 5.81
N ALA A 589 -0.89 4.52 6.06
CA ALA A 589 -0.09 5.75 5.94
C ALA A 589 0.15 6.48 7.28
N GLY A 590 -0.04 5.80 8.41
CA GLY A 590 0.20 6.35 9.73
C GLY A 590 1.69 6.58 10.01
N THR A 591 1.99 7.63 10.76
CA THR A 591 3.37 8.08 11.02
C THR A 591 3.48 8.79 12.37
N PRO A 592 4.59 8.63 13.14
CA PRO A 592 4.81 9.33 14.40
C PRO A 592 4.72 10.86 14.30
N LEU A 593 4.86 11.47 13.12
CA LEU A 593 4.65 12.91 12.92
C LEU A 593 3.25 13.40 13.32
N THR A 594 2.22 12.57 13.36
CA THR A 594 0.88 12.95 13.89
C THR A 594 0.74 12.68 15.40
N THR A 595 1.85 12.50 16.11
CA THR A 595 1.90 12.21 17.55
C THR A 595 2.94 13.08 18.25
N GLY A 596 3.15 12.87 19.56
CA GLY A 596 4.28 13.43 20.31
C GLY A 596 5.55 12.57 20.31
N ASP A 597 5.56 11.46 19.57
CA ASP A 597 6.66 10.50 19.55
C ASP A 597 7.71 10.86 18.46
N THR A 598 8.99 10.83 18.80
CA THR A 598 10.09 11.03 17.84
C THR A 598 10.45 9.71 17.15
N PRO A 599 10.35 9.60 15.81
CA PRO A 599 10.69 8.38 15.07
C PRO A 599 12.21 8.16 15.02
N LEU A 600 12.67 6.95 15.34
CA LEU A 600 14.10 6.59 15.31
C LEU A 600 14.43 5.64 14.16
N LEU A 601 13.63 4.58 14.02
CA LEU A 601 13.76 3.54 13.00
C LEU A 601 12.36 3.10 12.56
N THR A 602 12.20 2.71 11.29
CA THR A 602 10.96 2.12 10.79
C THR A 602 11.25 0.89 9.92
N VAL A 603 10.28 -0.02 9.85
CA VAL A 603 10.22 -1.04 8.79
C VAL A 603 8.85 -0.97 8.11
N ASP A 604 8.87 -0.98 6.78
CA ASP A 604 7.64 -1.11 5.99
C ASP A 604 7.13 -2.57 6.05
N VAL A 605 5.85 -2.76 6.36
CA VAL A 605 5.19 -4.07 6.34
C VAL A 605 4.02 -4.16 5.36
N TRP A 606 3.86 -3.18 4.46
CA TRP A 606 3.11 -3.37 3.21
C TRP A 606 3.72 -4.52 2.40
N GLU A 607 2.88 -5.34 1.75
CA GLU A 607 3.38 -6.50 1.00
C GLU A 607 4.37 -6.12 -0.12
N HIS A 608 4.16 -4.99 -0.79
CA HIS A 608 5.05 -4.54 -1.87
C HIS A 608 6.49 -4.25 -1.43
N ALA A 609 6.73 -4.03 -0.13
CA ALA A 609 8.06 -3.85 0.41
C ALA A 609 8.88 -5.14 0.48
N TYR A 610 8.28 -6.33 0.36
CA TYR A 610 8.99 -7.60 0.49
C TYR A 610 8.49 -8.75 -0.40
N TYR A 611 7.37 -8.62 -1.11
CA TYR A 611 6.77 -9.76 -1.82
C TYR A 611 7.64 -10.29 -2.97
N ILE A 612 8.45 -9.44 -3.60
CA ILE A 612 9.38 -9.79 -4.69
C ILE A 612 10.49 -10.73 -4.20
N ASP A 613 11.02 -10.49 -2.99
CA ASP A 613 12.15 -11.24 -2.44
C ASP A 613 11.74 -12.37 -1.47
N TYR A 614 10.64 -12.17 -0.72
CA TYR A 614 10.22 -13.01 0.40
C TYR A 614 8.81 -13.61 0.23
N ARG A 615 8.03 -13.20 -0.79
CA ARG A 615 6.60 -13.56 -0.96
C ARG A 615 5.83 -13.33 0.36
N ASN A 616 5.21 -14.36 0.93
CA ASN A 616 4.47 -14.26 2.20
C ASN A 616 5.35 -14.37 3.47
N LEU A 617 6.68 -14.51 3.35
CA LEU A 617 7.59 -14.70 4.48
C LEU A 617 7.99 -13.38 5.16
N ARG A 618 6.99 -12.58 5.57
CA ARG A 618 7.21 -11.32 6.32
C ARG A 618 8.16 -11.48 7.53
N PRO A 619 8.12 -12.55 8.36
CA PRO A 619 9.07 -12.72 9.46
C PRO A 619 10.51 -12.71 8.98
N LYS A 620 10.83 -13.52 7.96
CA LYS A 620 12.17 -13.60 7.37
C LYS A 620 12.64 -12.27 6.79
N PHE A 621 11.73 -11.48 6.22
CA PHE A 621 12.05 -10.13 5.76
C PHE A 621 12.44 -9.20 6.93
N VAL A 622 11.63 -9.12 7.99
CA VAL A 622 11.92 -8.23 9.14
C VAL A 622 13.17 -8.68 9.91
N GLU A 623 13.38 -9.98 10.04
CA GLU A 623 14.62 -10.56 10.57
C GLU A 623 15.83 -10.13 9.72
N THR A 624 15.74 -10.30 8.39
CA THR A 624 16.83 -9.90 7.47
C THR A 624 17.09 -8.39 7.50
N PHE A 625 16.04 -7.57 7.64
CA PHE A 625 16.16 -6.12 7.81
C PHE A 625 17.02 -5.78 9.05
N LEU A 626 16.72 -6.35 10.22
CA LEU A 626 17.50 -6.11 11.44
C LEU A 626 18.88 -6.79 11.45
N ASP A 627 19.06 -7.90 10.72
CA ASP A 627 20.33 -8.62 10.70
C ASP A 627 21.32 -8.14 9.62
N LYS A 628 20.85 -7.46 8.55
CA LYS A 628 21.65 -7.23 7.33
C LYS A 628 21.46 -5.86 6.66
N LEU A 629 20.40 -5.10 6.98
CA LEU A 629 20.08 -3.85 6.28
C LEU A 629 20.06 -2.63 7.20
N VAL A 630 19.66 -2.78 8.47
CA VAL A 630 19.40 -1.67 9.39
C VAL A 630 20.60 -0.72 9.54
N ASN A 631 20.33 0.57 9.41
CA ASN A 631 21.28 1.66 9.57
C ASN A 631 21.23 2.20 11.01
N TRP A 632 21.88 1.51 11.95
CA TRP A 632 21.90 1.94 13.36
C TRP A 632 22.44 3.37 13.53
N SER A 633 23.43 3.78 12.74
CA SER A 633 23.97 5.15 12.70
C SER A 633 22.92 6.23 12.39
N PHE A 634 21.86 5.91 11.62
CA PHE A 634 20.74 6.84 11.39
C PHE A 634 19.80 6.89 12.61
N ALA A 635 19.47 5.74 13.19
CA ALA A 635 18.63 5.67 14.39
C ALA A 635 19.29 6.31 15.63
N GLU A 636 20.62 6.20 15.74
CA GLU A 636 21.44 6.86 16.78
C GLU A 636 21.41 8.39 16.62
N ALA A 637 21.54 8.90 15.39
CA ALA A 637 21.43 10.33 15.11
C ALA A 637 20.02 10.86 15.42
N ASN A 638 18.97 10.12 15.03
CA ASN A 638 17.58 10.44 15.36
C ASN A 638 17.30 10.39 16.88
N TYR A 639 18.05 9.58 17.64
CA TYR A 639 17.92 9.49 19.09
C TYR A 639 18.66 10.61 19.84
N ALA A 640 19.73 11.15 19.24
CA ALA A 640 20.50 12.27 19.76
C ALA A 640 19.82 13.64 19.54
N ALA A 641 18.85 13.72 18.61
CA ALA A 641 17.95 14.85 18.39
C ALA A 641 16.81 14.94 19.43
#